data_AF-A0A6A2S9N1-F1
#
_entry.id   AF-A0A6A2S9N1-F1
#
_cell.length_a   1.000
_cell.length_b   1.000
_cell.length_c   1.000
_cell.angle_alpha   90.00
_cell.angle_beta   90.00
_cell.angle_gamma   90.00
#
_symmetry.space_group_name_H-M   'P 1'
#
loop_
_entity.id
_entity.type
_entity.pdbx_description
1 polymer ?
#
loop_
_entity_poly.entity_id
_entity_poly.type
_entity_poly.pdbx_seq_one_letter_code
_entity_poly.pdbx_strand_id
1 'polypeptide(L)'
;MQLLDGGKPSNDPQGDAYGLLLRSYCDYWHKCLPFMFDDAGAADEILMPADLLAKDSVLRKAVEVMSVADCVGESDEGNVEIIGWLYQFYISERKDEVMAGFKKSKKAGADEIPAATQLFTPDWIVRYLVQNTVGRLWTQNHPESQLHNTWEYYIDPVGEDAGEILKIDSPEDLTVCDPACGSGHMLTYAFDLLYSIYDEAGYSANEIPGLILEHNLFGMEIDERAANLAAFALTMKARGKYRRFFRKGRQVQPNIQRITPERFTDDEVTELNDLYHVTFDTDTWNTYQNADTYGSLIQPPTELAALASAPSDEGAVERSETGGENTLFDEGLTKRANLVLTQTRYLSRQYAAVVANPPYMGSGNMGNELKKFVNDHYKDGKADLFAAFIYRLLLMVPEHGRLGFMSPYVWMFISSYEQLRKQIIEHEHISSLIQLEYSGFDGATVPICTFVLGKGQSTEHSSFVRLSDFVGAKQQAPRSREIIAAHRAVAEGLSVEDAPMSKHFYVCKQHDFAQIPGSPIVYWFPEELLNKFGTQSLGSQMRFAIGMITGDNNRFVRYWFEVSTSETGYGMTRTQAVESGAIWFPYASGGEFHKWYGNNTKLVNWKNDGHALQTVKTADGARVQAHNFNLDRIFKTGISWTTITSGEPSFRIQDNGFLFADAAGVAQGDKAVEALGMLNSSYSSFVLGGINPTINMHPGYLEKLPKLIFPDDDLCMSIVTSLVSVARSDWNSYETSWGFTRLGILDTIDIKSSLQVIPMREVTEDVLDKGSLRTIIPTYIERCKHITEEQRQREIKNNELVADAYGVRNEVPCDVPIERVSLKRNPAFAYPKNTPAERDELMTRDIVKEIVSYAVGCMFGRYSLDKPGLILASQGETLADYHAQIPNPSFEPDSDNVIPVTEDEWFEDDIVARFRQFLSVALGEQHLEENIAYIEQVLGKSLRKYFVNDFYDDHVKMYKNRPIYWMYSSRTDKKGAFKALVYLHRYTPATTNNVLSYLRDFTAKLHAQSERLAQSDKASEVRQGEKLQTVIKECADYERDILYPLATRNLPIDLDDGVLVNYLRMGKALRIIPAIEKKRTTVQSWTWPIHMLGE
;
A
#
# COMPACT_ATOMS: atom_id res chain seq x y z
N MET A 1 43.51 45.71 22.06
CA MET A 1 43.58 46.82 23.04
C MET A 1 42.92 48.10 22.52
N GLN A 2 43.20 48.54 21.28
CA GLN A 2 42.67 49.80 20.72
C GLN A 2 41.13 49.97 20.77
N LEU A 3 40.35 48.88 20.81
CA LEU A 3 38.90 48.92 20.97
C LEU A 3 38.47 49.15 22.44
N LEU A 4 39.21 48.58 23.39
CA LEU A 4 38.91 48.61 24.84
C LEU A 4 39.45 49.87 25.53
N ASP A 5 40.48 50.50 24.97
CA ASP A 5 41.08 51.75 25.46
C ASP A 5 40.53 53.01 24.76
N GLY A 6 39.57 52.86 23.84
CA GLY A 6 38.92 53.94 23.10
C GLY A 6 39.72 54.50 21.91
N GLY A 7 40.86 53.90 21.56
CA GLY A 7 41.69 54.31 20.41
C GLY A 7 41.10 54.03 19.02
N LYS A 8 40.09 53.15 18.91
CA LYS A 8 39.36 52.83 17.68
C LYS A 8 37.87 53.19 17.85
N PRO A 9 37.32 54.14 17.09
CA PRO A 9 35.88 54.42 17.12
C PRO A 9 35.09 53.24 16.54
N SER A 10 34.06 52.79 17.25
CA SER A 10 33.12 51.76 16.80
C SER A 10 31.69 52.17 17.12
N ASN A 11 30.77 51.83 16.20
CA ASN A 11 29.33 52.05 16.38
C ASN A 11 28.68 50.92 17.20
N ASP A 12 29.36 49.79 17.39
CA ASP A 12 28.98 48.69 18.30
C ASP A 12 30.23 48.11 19.01
N PRO A 13 30.76 48.81 20.02
CA PRO A 13 31.97 48.38 20.71
C PRO A 13 31.80 47.07 21.49
N GLN A 14 30.57 46.69 21.87
CA GLN A 14 30.31 45.44 22.58
C GLN A 14 30.30 44.24 21.62
N GLY A 15 29.65 44.36 20.47
CA GLY A 15 29.68 43.35 19.41
C GLY A 15 31.11 43.10 18.91
N ASP A 16 31.86 44.18 18.64
CA ASP A 16 33.26 44.08 18.21
C ASP A 16 34.15 43.40 19.27
N ALA A 17 33.95 43.71 20.56
CA ALA A 17 34.70 43.09 21.65
C ALA A 17 34.36 41.61 21.80
N TYR A 18 33.08 41.23 21.67
CA TYR A 18 32.65 39.84 21.68
C TYR A 18 33.23 39.08 20.49
N GLY A 19 33.28 39.69 19.30
CA GLY A 19 33.88 39.09 18.12
C GLY A 19 35.36 38.75 18.31
N LEU A 20 36.14 39.67 18.89
CA LEU A 20 37.54 39.40 19.25
C LEU A 20 37.68 38.27 20.27
N LEU A 21 36.78 38.18 21.25
CA LEU A 21 36.77 37.10 22.23
C LEU A 21 36.49 35.75 21.56
N LEU A 22 35.47 35.68 20.71
CA LEU A 22 35.10 34.45 20.00
C LEU A 22 36.25 33.95 19.11
N ARG A 23 36.94 34.85 18.40
CA ARG A 23 38.15 34.53 17.62
C ARG A 23 39.24 33.94 18.50
N SER A 24 39.56 34.59 19.62
CA SER A 24 40.56 34.07 20.55
C SER A 24 40.18 32.69 21.12
N TYR A 25 38.88 32.39 21.28
CA TYR A 25 38.41 31.07 21.65
C TYR A 25 38.62 30.05 20.52
N CYS A 26 38.34 30.41 19.26
CA CYS A 26 38.58 29.54 18.11
C CYS A 26 40.08 29.20 17.99
N ASP A 27 40.97 30.20 18.08
CA ASP A 27 42.42 30.02 18.03
C ASP A 27 42.94 29.14 19.19
N TYR A 28 42.32 29.26 20.36
CA TYR A 28 42.67 28.43 21.51
C TYR A 28 42.31 26.96 21.27
N TRP A 29 41.09 26.72 20.77
CA TRP A 29 40.58 25.38 20.55
C TRP A 29 41.18 24.69 19.32
N HIS A 30 41.54 25.42 18.28
CA HIS A 30 42.25 24.89 17.09
C HIS A 30 43.47 24.02 17.48
N LYS A 31 44.23 24.41 18.50
CA LYS A 31 45.39 23.64 19.01
C LYS A 31 45.07 22.20 19.40
N CYS A 32 43.85 21.97 19.90
CA CYS A 32 43.37 20.66 20.32
C CYS A 32 42.30 20.09 19.37
N LEU A 33 41.73 20.89 18.47
CA LEU A 33 40.62 20.52 17.61
C LEU A 33 40.83 21.15 16.21
N PRO A 34 41.93 20.83 15.52
CA PRO A 34 42.30 21.49 14.27
C PRO A 34 41.34 21.19 13.11
N PHE A 35 40.52 20.14 13.24
CA PHE A 35 39.47 19.78 12.30
C PHE A 35 38.16 20.58 12.50
N MET A 36 37.97 21.27 13.63
CA MET A 36 36.76 22.07 13.90
C MET A 36 36.98 23.57 13.74
N PHE A 37 38.20 24.05 13.97
CA PHE A 37 38.54 25.46 13.99
C PHE A 37 39.70 25.68 13.02
N ASP A 38 39.61 26.70 12.19
CA ASP A 38 40.64 27.03 11.21
C ASP A 38 41.94 27.55 11.86
N ASP A 39 43.01 27.59 11.08
CA ASP A 39 44.33 28.12 11.50
C ASP A 39 44.23 29.56 12.04
N ALA A 40 45.13 29.89 12.96
CA ALA A 40 45.19 31.20 13.59
C ALA A 40 45.30 32.34 12.55
N GLY A 41 44.27 33.19 12.48
CA GLY A 41 44.15 34.30 11.53
C GLY A 41 43.12 34.10 10.41
N ALA A 42 42.67 32.88 10.13
CA ALA A 42 41.60 32.61 9.16
C ALA A 42 40.21 33.05 9.67
N ALA A 43 40.03 33.11 10.99
CA ALA A 43 38.80 33.62 11.63
C ALA A 43 38.50 35.12 11.33
N ASP A 44 39.44 35.83 10.70
CA ASP A 44 39.22 37.18 10.18
C ASP A 44 38.33 37.20 8.92
N GLU A 45 38.13 36.06 8.24
CA GLU A 45 37.22 35.90 7.09
C GLU A 45 35.77 35.58 7.50
N ILE A 46 35.53 35.23 8.77
CA ILE A 46 34.19 34.96 9.30
C ILE A 46 33.41 36.28 9.42
N LEU A 47 32.41 36.45 8.55
CA LEU A 47 31.42 37.53 8.64
C LEU A 47 30.56 37.35 9.90
N MET A 48 30.94 38.05 10.98
CA MET A 48 30.18 38.06 12.23
C MET A 48 28.84 38.78 12.03
N PRO A 49 27.69 38.16 12.38
CA PRO A 49 26.39 38.83 12.32
C PRO A 49 26.38 40.10 13.17
N ALA A 50 25.88 41.20 12.61
CA ALA A 50 25.84 42.50 13.28
C ALA A 50 24.89 42.54 14.49
N ASP A 51 24.02 41.54 14.64
CA ASP A 51 22.99 41.45 15.67
C ASP A 51 23.27 40.34 16.69
N LEU A 52 24.51 39.84 16.80
CA LEU A 52 24.86 38.67 17.62
C LEU A 52 24.48 38.79 19.11
N LEU A 53 24.46 40.02 19.65
CA LEU A 53 24.08 40.33 21.03
C LEU A 53 22.64 40.83 21.19
N ALA A 54 21.88 40.96 20.10
CA ALA A 54 20.48 41.38 20.12
C ALA A 54 19.60 40.36 20.86
N LYS A 55 18.41 40.80 21.30
CA LYS A 55 17.49 39.94 22.06
C LYS A 55 17.03 38.71 21.27
N ASP A 56 16.88 38.84 19.95
CA ASP A 56 16.43 37.77 19.06
C ASP A 56 17.58 37.10 18.27
N SER A 57 18.82 37.29 18.73
CA SER A 57 20.03 36.80 18.06
C SER A 57 20.11 35.29 18.06
N VAL A 58 20.87 34.73 17.10
CA VAL A 58 21.16 33.29 17.03
C VAL A 58 21.78 32.78 18.34
N LEU A 59 22.67 33.57 18.95
CA LEU A 59 23.29 33.25 20.24
C LEU A 59 22.25 33.09 21.34
N ARG A 60 21.32 34.05 21.48
CA ARG A 60 20.27 34.01 22.51
C ARG A 60 19.31 32.84 22.28
N LYS A 61 18.89 32.63 21.04
CA LYS A 61 18.02 31.52 20.66
C LYS A 61 18.67 30.16 20.92
N ALA A 62 19.95 30.00 20.62
CA ALA A 62 20.67 28.76 20.90
C ALA A 62 20.68 28.43 22.41
N VAL A 63 20.93 29.43 23.27
CA VAL A 63 20.89 29.26 24.73
C VAL A 63 19.48 28.99 25.27
N GLU A 64 18.45 29.60 24.69
CA GLU A 64 17.06 29.37 25.10
C GLU A 64 16.53 27.99 24.68
N VAL A 65 16.95 27.50 23.51
CA VAL A 65 16.51 26.22 22.94
C VAL A 65 17.29 25.03 23.50
N MET A 66 18.59 25.19 23.79
CA MET A 66 19.42 24.14 24.40
C MET A 66 19.29 24.20 25.93
N SER A 67 18.31 23.48 26.48
CA SER A 67 18.15 23.44 27.93
C SER A 67 19.35 22.75 28.59
N VAL A 68 19.56 23.03 29.88
CA VAL A 68 20.60 22.33 30.67
C VAL A 68 20.36 20.83 30.61
N ALA A 69 19.10 20.38 30.68
CA ALA A 69 18.72 18.97 30.59
C ALA A 69 19.15 18.34 29.26
N ASP A 70 19.00 19.05 28.13
CA ASP A 70 19.46 18.55 26.83
C ASP A 70 21.00 18.40 26.81
N CYS A 71 21.71 19.36 27.42
CA CYS A 71 23.17 19.39 27.43
C CYS A 71 23.80 18.35 28.35
N VAL A 72 23.17 18.01 29.47
CA VAL A 72 23.74 17.07 30.47
C VAL A 72 23.16 15.66 30.39
N GLY A 73 22.01 15.49 29.72
CA GLY A 73 21.33 14.21 29.59
C GLY A 73 20.77 13.68 30.93
N GLU A 74 20.45 12.39 30.97
CA GLU A 74 19.94 11.73 32.20
C GLU A 74 21.02 11.46 33.25
N SER A 75 22.31 11.54 32.87
CA SER A 75 23.45 11.18 33.72
C SER A 75 24.16 12.37 34.37
N ASP A 76 23.72 13.62 34.13
CA ASP A 76 24.40 14.85 34.57
C ASP A 76 25.88 15.00 34.10
N GLU A 77 26.36 14.16 33.17
CA GLU A 77 27.77 14.06 32.76
C GLU A 77 28.11 14.75 31.42
N GLY A 78 27.12 15.37 30.76
CA GLY A 78 27.31 16.05 29.47
C GLY A 78 27.08 15.11 28.28
N ASN A 79 26.07 15.41 27.46
CA ASN A 79 25.75 14.62 26.28
C ASN A 79 26.47 15.16 25.03
N VAL A 80 27.50 14.45 24.57
CA VAL A 80 28.25 14.81 23.35
C VAL A 80 27.38 14.70 22.08
N GLU A 81 26.32 13.88 22.12
CA GLU A 81 25.43 13.64 20.98
C GLU A 81 24.50 14.81 20.67
N ILE A 82 24.34 15.77 21.60
CA ILE A 82 23.53 16.99 21.39
C ILE A 82 23.96 17.76 20.15
N ILE A 83 25.25 17.70 19.79
CA ILE A 83 25.78 18.42 18.63
C ILE A 83 25.36 17.74 17.32
N GLY A 84 25.22 16.42 17.31
CA GLY A 84 24.60 15.70 16.20
C GLY A 84 23.13 16.11 15.99
N TRP A 85 22.40 16.35 17.08
CA TRP A 85 21.01 16.81 17.03
C TRP A 85 20.90 18.24 16.49
N LEU A 86 21.82 19.13 16.90
CA LEU A 86 21.90 20.49 16.35
C LEU A 86 22.13 20.47 14.84
N TYR A 87 23.04 19.62 14.37
CA TYR A 87 23.32 19.48 12.93
C TYR A 87 22.09 19.01 12.13
N GLN A 88 21.31 18.08 12.66
CA GLN A 88 20.04 17.67 12.05
C GLN A 88 19.05 18.83 11.93
N PHE A 89 18.96 19.69 12.95
CA PHE A 89 18.11 20.87 12.92
C PHE A 89 18.55 21.86 11.83
N TYR A 90 19.86 22.07 11.65
CA TYR A 90 20.37 22.95 10.60
C TYR A 90 20.07 22.47 9.17
N ILE A 91 19.93 21.16 8.95
CA ILE A 91 19.69 20.60 7.61
C ILE A 91 18.21 20.30 7.34
N SER A 92 17.33 20.34 8.34
CA SER A 92 15.92 19.96 8.16
C SER A 92 15.19 20.76 7.08
N GLU A 93 15.39 22.08 7.03
CA GLU A 93 14.78 22.93 6.00
C GLU A 93 15.30 22.56 4.60
N ARG A 94 16.61 22.39 4.45
CA ARG A 94 17.23 22.00 3.18
C ARG A 94 16.77 20.62 2.72
N LYS A 95 16.60 19.68 3.65
CA LYS A 95 16.05 18.34 3.37
C LYS A 95 14.61 18.43 2.85
N ASP A 96 13.76 19.24 3.48
CA ASP A 96 12.38 19.43 3.04
C ASP A 96 12.30 20.04 1.62
N GLU A 97 13.17 21.01 1.31
CA GLU A 97 13.30 21.57 -0.04
C GLU A 97 13.65 20.51 -1.09
N VAL A 98 14.64 19.66 -0.79
CA VAL A 98 15.10 18.59 -1.71
C VAL A 98 14.00 17.53 -1.90
N MET A 99 13.34 17.10 -0.83
CA MET A 99 12.22 16.15 -0.88
C MET A 99 11.02 16.70 -1.67
N ALA A 100 10.73 18.00 -1.57
CA ALA A 100 9.73 18.66 -2.41
C ALA A 100 10.14 18.70 -3.88
N GLY A 101 11.44 18.80 -4.17
CA GLY A 101 12.02 18.69 -5.50
C GLY A 101 11.77 17.33 -6.15
N PHE A 102 11.93 16.23 -5.42
CA PHE A 102 11.68 14.86 -5.92
C PHE A 102 10.22 14.65 -6.34
N LYS A 103 9.26 15.22 -5.60
CA LYS A 103 7.84 15.23 -6.00
C LYS A 103 7.58 15.95 -7.32
N LYS A 104 8.50 16.84 -7.74
CA LYS A 104 8.49 17.55 -9.03
C LYS A 104 9.45 16.93 -10.05
N SER A 105 9.87 15.68 -9.86
CA SER A 105 10.79 14.94 -10.73
C SER A 105 12.18 15.58 -10.87
N LYS A 106 12.61 16.42 -9.92
CA LYS A 106 14.04 16.78 -9.80
C LYS A 106 14.82 15.57 -9.28
N LYS A 107 16.09 15.47 -9.66
CA LYS A 107 17.02 14.42 -9.21
C LYS A 107 18.08 15.04 -8.29
N ALA A 108 18.69 14.23 -7.43
CA ALA A 108 19.79 14.69 -6.57
C ALA A 108 21.11 14.76 -7.35
N GLY A 109 21.80 15.91 -7.29
CA GLY A 109 23.22 16.05 -7.60
C GLY A 109 24.09 16.09 -6.34
N ALA A 110 25.37 16.43 -6.47
CA ALA A 110 26.33 16.48 -5.36
C ALA A 110 25.83 17.34 -4.18
N ASP A 111 25.30 18.54 -4.47
CA ASP A 111 24.80 19.48 -3.44
C ASP A 111 23.53 19.01 -2.71
N GLU A 112 22.76 18.10 -3.32
CA GLU A 112 21.51 17.59 -2.75
C GLU A 112 21.67 16.27 -2.00
N ILE A 113 22.70 15.47 -2.30
CA ILE A 113 22.91 14.13 -1.72
C ILE A 113 22.96 14.20 -0.18
N PRO A 114 23.80 15.04 0.47
CA PRO A 114 23.88 15.08 1.93
C PRO A 114 22.53 15.33 2.61
N ALA A 115 21.75 16.29 2.10
CA ALA A 115 20.44 16.61 2.66
C ALA A 115 19.38 15.54 2.36
N ALA A 116 19.43 14.90 1.19
CA ALA A 116 18.47 13.89 0.78
C ALA A 116 18.55 12.60 1.60
N THR A 117 19.76 12.25 2.08
CA THR A 117 20.03 10.92 2.63
C THR A 117 20.24 10.89 4.14
N GLN A 118 20.21 12.04 4.80
CA GLN A 118 20.52 12.13 6.22
C GLN A 118 19.36 11.65 7.12
N LEU A 119 19.63 10.63 7.94
CA LEU A 119 18.73 10.08 8.97
C LEU A 119 19.54 9.76 10.23
N PHE A 120 19.08 10.24 11.39
CA PHE A 120 19.71 9.91 12.67
C PHE A 120 19.35 8.49 13.10
N THR A 121 20.35 7.70 13.48
CA THR A 121 20.12 6.34 13.99
C THR A 121 19.83 6.37 15.49
N PRO A 122 18.69 5.85 15.96
CA PRO A 122 18.37 5.75 17.39
C PRO A 122 19.42 4.95 18.17
N ASP A 123 19.72 5.39 19.40
CA ASP A 123 20.72 4.77 20.29
C ASP A 123 20.54 3.24 20.44
N TRP A 124 19.30 2.76 20.58
CA TRP A 124 19.08 1.31 20.72
C TRP A 124 19.49 0.49 19.48
N ILE A 125 19.36 1.05 18.26
CA ILE A 125 19.81 0.40 17.02
C ILE A 125 21.34 0.43 16.96
N VAL A 126 21.95 1.54 17.37
CA VAL A 126 23.40 1.66 17.50
C VAL A 126 23.93 0.58 18.45
N ARG A 127 23.33 0.46 19.63
CA ARG A 127 23.69 -0.57 20.62
C ARG A 127 23.57 -1.97 20.06
N TYR A 128 22.44 -2.29 19.41
CA TYR A 128 22.24 -3.57 18.76
C TYR A 128 23.35 -3.88 17.75
N LEU A 129 23.64 -2.96 16.82
CA LEU A 129 24.62 -3.18 15.77
C LEU A 129 26.02 -3.39 16.33
N VAL A 130 26.45 -2.53 17.26
CA VAL A 130 27.81 -2.59 17.83
C VAL A 130 27.97 -3.78 18.78
N GLN A 131 26.98 -4.09 19.63
CA GLN A 131 27.03 -5.27 20.52
C GLN A 131 27.10 -6.58 19.72
N ASN A 132 26.34 -6.69 18.62
CA ASN A 132 26.29 -7.91 17.82
C ASN A 132 27.37 -7.99 16.72
N THR A 133 28.21 -6.96 16.57
CA THR A 133 29.40 -6.98 15.68
C THR A 133 30.69 -7.01 16.49
N VAL A 134 31.05 -5.88 17.11
CA VAL A 134 32.28 -5.71 17.91
C VAL A 134 32.22 -6.59 19.16
N GLY A 135 31.11 -6.52 19.90
CA GLY A 135 30.92 -7.34 21.10
C GLY A 135 30.93 -8.83 20.80
N ARG A 136 30.30 -9.24 19.70
CA ARG A 136 30.32 -10.62 19.19
C ARG A 136 31.73 -11.13 18.91
N LEU A 137 32.54 -10.36 18.20
CA LEU A 137 33.91 -10.77 17.86
C LEU A 137 34.78 -10.94 19.12
N TRP A 138 34.59 -10.07 20.11
CA TRP A 138 35.26 -10.19 21.40
C TRP A 138 34.83 -11.44 22.16
N THR A 139 33.52 -11.66 22.35
CA THR A 139 33.00 -12.80 23.13
C THR A 139 33.27 -14.15 22.49
N GLN A 140 33.35 -14.23 21.15
CA GLN A 140 33.73 -15.46 20.45
C GLN A 140 35.21 -15.84 20.70
N ASN A 141 36.11 -14.86 20.77
CA ASN A 141 37.54 -15.10 21.02
C ASN A 141 37.87 -15.19 22.52
N HIS A 142 37.06 -14.58 23.38
CA HIS A 142 37.23 -14.54 24.83
C HIS A 142 35.95 -15.04 25.56
N PRO A 143 35.64 -16.35 25.50
CA PRO A 143 34.42 -16.91 26.09
C PRO A 143 34.27 -16.70 27.60
N GLU A 144 35.38 -16.41 28.31
CA GLU A 144 35.40 -16.06 29.72
C GLU A 144 34.85 -14.66 30.03
N SER A 145 34.82 -13.76 29.04
CA SER A 145 34.34 -12.38 29.19
C SER A 145 32.89 -12.33 29.68
N GLN A 146 32.65 -11.51 30.71
CA GLN A 146 31.32 -11.37 31.32
C GLN A 146 30.63 -10.06 30.91
N LEU A 147 31.24 -9.26 30.03
CA LEU A 147 30.70 -7.96 29.61
C LEU A 147 29.30 -8.07 29.00
N HIS A 148 29.06 -9.13 28.23
CA HIS A 148 27.80 -9.37 27.52
C HIS A 148 26.57 -9.53 28.42
N ASN A 149 26.75 -9.88 29.69
CA ASN A 149 25.66 -9.97 30.68
C ASN A 149 24.92 -8.63 30.88
N THR A 150 25.58 -7.51 30.56
CA THR A 150 25.01 -6.16 30.66
C THR A 150 24.47 -5.62 29.34
N TRP A 151 24.64 -6.35 28.23
CA TRP A 151 24.27 -5.91 26.90
C TRP A 151 22.80 -6.27 26.60
N GLU A 152 21.93 -5.27 26.75
CA GLU A 152 20.48 -5.42 26.59
C GLU A 152 20.01 -5.84 25.18
N TYR A 153 20.82 -5.60 24.14
CA TYR A 153 20.47 -5.86 22.73
C TYR A 153 21.35 -6.93 22.07
N TYR A 154 22.24 -7.57 22.83
CA TYR A 154 23.06 -8.68 22.34
C TYR A 154 22.18 -9.93 22.18
N ILE A 155 22.35 -10.67 21.09
CA ILE A 155 21.55 -11.88 20.81
C ILE A 155 22.48 -13.08 20.84
N ASP A 156 22.34 -13.99 21.82
CA ASP A 156 23.23 -15.15 21.91
C ASP A 156 23.20 -16.01 20.63
N PRO A 157 24.36 -16.58 20.22
CA PRO A 157 24.42 -17.41 19.03
C PRO A 157 23.69 -18.72 19.29
N VAL A 158 22.98 -19.25 18.29
CA VAL A 158 22.17 -20.46 18.43
C VAL A 158 22.67 -21.55 17.47
N GLY A 159 23.12 -22.67 18.04
CA GLY A 159 23.69 -23.80 17.30
C GLY A 159 25.09 -24.18 17.80
N GLU A 160 25.67 -25.24 17.23
CA GLU A 160 27.07 -25.61 17.48
C GLU A 160 28.00 -24.81 16.54
N ASP A 161 28.90 -24.02 17.12
CA ASP A 161 29.92 -23.26 16.39
C ASP A 161 31.15 -24.16 16.15
N ALA A 162 31.24 -24.75 14.96
CA ALA A 162 32.37 -25.59 14.53
C ALA A 162 33.18 -24.93 13.40
N GLY A 163 32.90 -23.65 13.09
CA GLY A 163 33.51 -22.91 11.99
C GLY A 163 34.85 -22.27 12.35
N GLU A 164 35.55 -21.77 11.34
CA GLU A 164 36.67 -20.84 11.54
C GLU A 164 36.12 -19.48 12.00
N ILE A 165 36.79 -18.84 12.96
CA ILE A 165 36.46 -17.50 13.45
C ILE A 165 37.61 -16.53 13.12
N LEU A 166 37.29 -15.24 13.00
CA LEU A 166 38.31 -14.20 12.91
C LEU A 166 39.05 -14.13 14.25
N LYS A 167 40.35 -14.39 14.23
CA LYS A 167 41.19 -14.33 15.43
C LYS A 167 41.36 -12.89 15.90
N ILE A 168 41.03 -12.64 17.16
CA ILE A 168 41.19 -11.37 17.86
C ILE A 168 41.91 -11.69 19.16
N ASP A 169 43.22 -11.42 19.23
CA ASP A 169 44.06 -11.77 20.37
C ASP A 169 44.13 -10.63 21.39
N SER A 170 44.04 -9.38 20.93
CA SER A 170 44.02 -8.20 21.79
C SER A 170 42.94 -7.18 21.37
N PRO A 171 42.57 -6.24 22.26
CA PRO A 171 41.61 -5.20 21.92
C PRO A 171 42.00 -4.36 20.70
N GLU A 172 43.30 -4.16 20.43
CA GLU A 172 43.80 -3.43 19.25
C GLU A 172 43.43 -4.08 17.90
N ASP A 173 43.21 -5.40 17.88
CA ASP A 173 42.82 -6.14 16.67
C ASP A 173 41.37 -5.81 16.23
N LEU A 174 40.53 -5.31 17.15
CA LEU A 174 39.13 -4.94 16.89
C LEU A 174 39.01 -3.61 16.14
N THR A 175 39.37 -3.63 14.87
CA THR A 175 39.18 -2.49 13.97
C THR A 175 37.70 -2.32 13.58
N VAL A 176 37.14 -1.13 13.80
CA VAL A 176 35.73 -0.79 13.60
C VAL A 176 35.62 0.38 12.64
N CYS A 177 34.86 0.21 11.57
CA CYS A 177 34.62 1.27 10.59
C CYS A 177 33.15 1.64 10.45
N ASP A 178 32.85 2.93 10.42
CA ASP A 178 31.60 3.47 9.88
C ASP A 178 31.89 4.26 8.58
N PRO A 179 31.62 3.68 7.40
CA PRO A 179 31.98 4.26 6.11
C PRO A 179 30.99 5.32 5.61
N ALA A 180 29.95 5.64 6.39
CA ALA A 180 29.02 6.75 6.17
C ALA A 180 28.64 7.34 7.52
N CYS A 181 29.65 7.78 8.27
CA CYS A 181 29.54 7.93 9.72
C CYS A 181 28.64 9.07 10.18
N GLY A 182 28.27 10.01 9.31
CA GLY A 182 27.55 11.20 9.70
C GLY A 182 28.27 11.90 10.84
N SER A 183 27.55 12.22 11.92
CA SER A 183 28.12 12.83 13.12
C SER A 183 28.81 11.83 14.08
N GLY A 184 29.06 10.59 13.65
CA GLY A 184 29.85 9.59 14.39
C GLY A 184 29.10 8.79 15.46
N HIS A 185 27.76 8.75 15.43
CA HIS A 185 26.96 8.13 16.51
C HIS A 185 27.24 6.63 16.72
N MET A 186 27.51 5.87 15.66
CA MET A 186 27.94 4.46 15.80
C MET A 186 29.30 4.36 16.51
N LEU A 187 30.22 5.23 16.13
CA LEU A 187 31.59 5.25 16.64
C LEU A 187 31.66 5.70 18.11
N THR A 188 30.78 6.59 18.56
CA THR A 188 30.74 7.02 19.96
C THR A 188 30.32 5.91 20.91
N TYR A 189 29.37 5.05 20.52
CA TYR A 189 29.02 3.89 21.32
C TYR A 189 30.05 2.77 21.20
N ALA A 190 30.63 2.55 20.01
CA ALA A 190 31.75 1.63 19.83
C ALA A 190 32.95 2.02 20.72
N PHE A 191 33.23 3.32 20.89
CA PHE A 191 34.23 3.81 21.85
C PHE A 191 33.96 3.34 23.28
N ASP A 192 32.71 3.46 23.76
CA ASP A 192 32.39 3.03 25.13
C ASP A 192 32.51 1.52 25.30
N LEU A 193 32.06 0.74 24.32
CA LEU A 193 32.17 -0.71 24.36
C LEU A 193 33.64 -1.16 24.35
N LEU A 194 34.45 -0.58 23.46
CA LEU A 194 35.90 -0.84 23.40
C LEU A 194 36.57 -0.43 24.69
N TYR A 195 36.19 0.70 25.31
CA TYR A 195 36.73 1.10 26.60
C TYR A 195 36.51 0.01 27.66
N SER A 196 35.31 -0.57 27.73
CA SER A 196 35.03 -1.69 28.65
C SER A 196 35.84 -2.94 28.31
N ILE A 197 36.08 -3.23 27.04
CA ILE A 197 36.93 -4.34 26.59
C ILE A 197 38.39 -4.14 27.02
N TYR A 198 38.96 -2.95 26.78
CA TYR A 198 40.32 -2.61 27.19
C TYR A 198 40.50 -2.64 28.72
N ASP A 199 39.48 -2.18 29.46
CA ASP A 199 39.48 -2.21 30.93
C ASP A 199 39.44 -3.65 31.46
N GLU A 200 38.61 -4.53 30.89
CA GLU A 200 38.58 -5.97 31.21
C GLU A 200 39.92 -6.66 30.86
N ALA A 201 40.55 -6.26 29.74
CA ALA A 201 41.86 -6.75 29.32
C ALA A 201 43.04 -6.21 30.17
N GLY A 202 42.79 -5.30 31.12
CA GLY A 202 43.77 -4.83 32.11
C GLY A 202 44.60 -3.62 31.72
N TYR A 203 44.18 -2.84 30.71
CA TYR A 203 44.90 -1.64 30.27
C TYR A 203 44.71 -0.47 31.23
N SER A 204 45.67 0.47 31.22
CA SER A 204 45.59 1.64 32.10
C SER A 204 44.56 2.66 31.60
N ALA A 205 43.60 3.04 32.44
CA ALA A 205 42.51 3.96 32.10
C ALA A 205 42.93 5.29 31.43
N ASN A 206 44.16 5.78 31.65
CA ASN A 206 44.68 6.98 31.00
C ASN A 206 45.23 6.78 29.58
N GLU A 207 45.49 5.54 29.18
CA GLU A 207 46.03 5.16 27.86
C GLU A 207 44.93 4.67 26.92
N ILE A 208 43.89 4.00 27.46
CA ILE A 208 42.76 3.45 26.71
C ILE A 208 42.17 4.44 25.69
N PRO A 209 41.85 5.71 26.02
CA PRO A 209 41.27 6.62 25.04
C PRO A 209 42.15 6.90 23.82
N GLY A 210 43.47 6.92 24.00
CA GLY A 210 44.41 7.11 22.90
C GLY A 210 44.47 5.88 22.00
N LEU A 211 44.59 4.69 22.61
CA LEU A 211 44.63 3.41 21.89
C LEU A 211 43.38 3.17 21.05
N ILE A 212 42.19 3.48 21.58
CA ILE A 212 40.94 3.34 20.83
C ILE A 212 40.90 4.23 19.59
N LEU A 213 41.36 5.48 19.70
CA LEU A 213 41.38 6.41 18.57
C LEU A 213 42.48 6.06 17.55
N GLU A 214 43.59 5.48 18.01
CA GLU A 214 44.73 5.12 17.16
C GLU A 214 44.49 3.83 16.38
N HIS A 215 43.97 2.78 17.05
CA HIS A 215 43.95 1.42 16.52
C HIS A 215 42.56 0.94 16.09
N ASN A 216 41.49 1.39 16.76
CA ASN A 216 40.19 0.76 16.61
C ASN A 216 39.23 1.52 15.70
N LEU A 217 38.98 2.81 15.96
CA LEU A 217 37.83 3.51 15.36
C LEU A 217 38.22 4.25 14.07
N PHE A 218 37.50 3.97 12.99
CA PHE A 218 37.65 4.63 11.69
C PHE A 218 36.30 5.09 11.15
N GLY A 219 36.26 6.26 10.51
CA GLY A 219 35.03 6.81 9.92
C GLY A 219 35.27 7.46 8.56
N MET A 220 34.26 7.42 7.70
CA MET A 220 34.29 8.10 6.40
C MET A 220 32.98 8.86 6.19
N GLU A 221 33.08 10.07 5.63
CA GLU A 221 31.92 10.94 5.40
C GLU A 221 32.17 11.91 4.25
N ILE A 222 31.12 12.20 3.48
CA ILE A 222 31.19 13.09 2.31
C ILE A 222 30.96 14.55 2.72
N ASP A 223 30.09 14.78 3.71
CA ASP A 223 29.82 16.12 4.25
C ASP A 223 30.87 16.53 5.28
N GLU A 224 31.52 17.66 5.03
CA GLU A 224 32.57 18.21 5.87
C GLU A 224 32.12 18.45 7.31
N ARG A 225 30.93 19.03 7.49
CA ARG A 225 30.44 19.38 8.83
C ARG A 225 30.15 18.11 9.63
N ALA A 226 29.53 17.12 9.01
CA ALA A 226 29.30 15.81 9.63
C ALA A 226 30.62 15.14 10.04
N ALA A 227 31.62 15.08 9.14
CA ALA A 227 32.95 14.54 9.43
C ALA A 227 33.62 15.24 10.62
N ASN A 228 33.60 16.58 10.65
CA ASN A 228 34.18 17.37 11.73
C ASN A 228 33.45 17.12 13.06
N LEU A 229 32.13 16.95 13.03
CA LEU A 229 31.34 16.61 14.21
C LEU A 229 31.62 15.20 14.73
N ALA A 230 31.83 14.22 13.85
CA ALA A 230 32.26 12.88 14.27
C ALA A 230 33.61 12.91 14.98
N ALA A 231 34.60 13.61 14.40
CA ALA A 231 35.91 13.79 15.01
C ALA A 231 35.80 14.54 16.36
N PHE A 232 34.95 15.56 16.44
CA PHE A 232 34.69 16.28 17.69
C PHE A 232 34.11 15.36 18.75
N ALA A 233 33.09 14.57 18.38
CA ALA A 233 32.38 13.69 19.30
C ALA A 233 33.34 12.65 19.90
N LEU A 234 34.14 11.98 19.07
CA LEU A 234 35.15 11.02 19.53
C LEU A 234 36.21 11.65 20.42
N THR A 235 36.68 12.85 20.06
CA THR A 235 37.65 13.58 20.88
C THR A 235 37.07 13.95 22.24
N MET A 236 35.78 14.33 22.30
CA MET A 236 35.10 14.61 23.57
C MET A 236 34.83 13.34 24.39
N LYS A 237 34.52 12.19 23.77
CA LYS A 237 34.42 10.89 24.47
C LYS A 237 35.75 10.53 25.12
N ALA A 238 36.86 10.67 24.39
CA ALA A 238 38.20 10.46 24.92
C ALA A 238 38.53 11.43 26.07
N ARG A 239 38.13 12.70 25.93
CA ARG A 239 38.33 13.74 26.96
C ARG A 239 37.49 13.52 28.22
N GLY A 240 36.27 13.01 28.08
CA GLY A 240 35.39 12.58 29.17
C GLY A 240 35.98 11.39 29.91
N LYS A 241 36.50 10.41 29.15
CA LYS A 241 37.42 9.33 29.54
C LYS A 241 38.53 9.83 30.48
N TYR A 242 39.27 10.79 29.95
CA TYR A 242 40.49 11.28 30.54
C TYR A 242 40.58 12.81 30.55
N ARG A 243 40.22 13.39 31.70
CA ARG A 243 40.89 14.48 32.44
C ARG A 243 41.98 15.34 31.75
N ARG A 244 43.02 14.69 31.22
CA ARG A 244 44.23 15.37 30.76
C ARG A 244 44.57 15.02 29.31
N PHE A 245 43.60 14.57 28.53
CA PHE A 245 43.79 14.15 27.13
C PHE A 245 44.42 15.25 26.26
N PHE A 246 44.01 16.51 26.41
CA PHE A 246 44.59 17.66 25.70
C PHE A 246 45.98 18.12 26.15
N ARG A 247 46.68 17.35 26.99
CA ARG A 247 48.07 17.69 27.30
C ARG A 247 48.95 17.34 26.10
N LYS A 248 49.87 18.25 25.77
CA LYS A 248 50.85 18.08 24.68
C LYS A 248 51.55 16.71 24.77
N GLY A 249 51.58 15.98 23.65
CA GLY A 249 52.19 14.65 23.53
C GLY A 249 51.30 13.47 23.94
N ARG A 250 50.01 13.68 24.20
CA ARG A 250 49.06 12.61 24.57
C ARG A 250 47.80 12.55 23.72
N GLN A 251 47.53 13.61 22.97
CA GLN A 251 46.36 13.68 22.12
C GLN A 251 46.62 12.90 20.85
N VAL A 252 45.72 11.96 20.56
CA VAL A 252 45.59 11.27 19.28
C VAL A 252 44.42 11.90 18.51
N GLN A 253 44.60 12.12 17.20
CA GLN A 253 43.52 12.60 16.35
C GLN A 253 42.62 11.42 15.96
N PRO A 254 41.28 11.56 15.98
CA PRO A 254 40.40 10.51 15.49
C PRO A 254 40.62 10.21 14.00
N ASN A 255 40.56 8.93 13.62
CA ASN A 255 40.66 8.49 12.22
C ASN A 255 39.34 8.72 11.46
N ILE A 256 38.96 9.98 11.24
CA ILE A 256 37.81 10.37 10.41
C ILE A 256 38.30 10.97 9.10
N GLN A 257 38.00 10.29 7.99
CA GLN A 257 38.38 10.73 6.65
C GLN A 257 37.18 11.35 5.92
N ARG A 258 37.31 12.62 5.54
CA ARG A 258 36.37 13.23 4.58
C ARG A 258 36.66 12.71 3.18
N ILE A 259 35.65 12.21 2.47
CA ILE A 259 35.77 11.79 1.09
C ILE A 259 35.50 12.99 0.18
N THR A 260 36.54 13.50 -0.45
CA THR A 260 36.51 14.73 -1.25
C THR A 260 36.95 14.53 -2.68
N PRO A 261 36.37 15.31 -3.62
CA PRO A 261 36.75 15.26 -5.01
C PRO A 261 38.15 15.84 -5.22
N GLU A 262 38.97 15.16 -6.02
CA GLU A 262 40.29 15.63 -6.42
C GLU A 262 40.57 15.22 -7.86
N ARG A 263 41.18 16.13 -8.64
CA ARG A 263 41.44 15.92 -10.06
C ARG A 263 42.77 16.51 -10.51
N PHE A 264 43.58 15.70 -11.17
CA PHE A 264 44.83 16.06 -11.82
C PHE A 264 44.67 16.16 -13.34
N THR A 265 45.37 17.12 -13.93
CA THR A 265 45.58 17.26 -15.37
C THR A 265 46.58 16.22 -15.89
N ASP A 266 46.63 15.99 -17.21
CA ASP A 266 47.55 15.00 -17.80
C ASP A 266 49.04 15.33 -17.53
N ASP A 267 49.39 16.61 -17.44
CA ASP A 267 50.74 17.06 -17.09
C ASP A 267 51.05 16.75 -15.61
N GLU A 268 50.13 17.04 -14.70
CA GLU A 268 50.27 16.69 -13.27
C GLU A 268 50.35 15.18 -13.07
N VAL A 269 49.59 14.37 -13.82
CA VAL A 269 49.67 12.90 -13.78
C VAL A 269 51.06 12.42 -14.19
N THR A 270 51.67 13.04 -15.20
CA THR A 270 53.04 12.71 -15.62
C THR A 270 54.05 13.02 -14.52
N GLU A 271 53.92 14.19 -13.89
CA GLU A 271 54.77 14.59 -12.76
C GLU A 271 54.59 13.68 -11.54
N LEU A 272 53.36 13.27 -11.22
CA LEU A 272 53.06 12.34 -10.14
C LEU A 272 53.62 10.94 -10.40
N ASN A 273 53.53 10.46 -11.63
CA ASN A 273 54.13 9.18 -12.03
C ASN A 273 55.66 9.21 -11.85
N ASP A 274 56.32 10.32 -12.22
CA ASP A 274 57.75 10.49 -12.00
C ASP A 274 58.10 10.58 -10.50
N LEU A 275 57.32 11.35 -9.72
CA LEU A 275 57.52 11.57 -8.28
C LEU A 275 57.38 10.29 -7.45
N TYR A 276 56.34 9.50 -7.71
CA TYR A 276 56.05 8.26 -6.99
C TYR A 276 56.65 7.01 -7.66
N HIS A 277 57.36 7.19 -8.78
CA HIS A 277 57.97 6.12 -9.58
C HIS A 277 56.97 5.02 -10.00
N VAL A 278 55.79 5.45 -10.48
CA VAL A 278 54.69 4.60 -10.95
C VAL A 278 54.32 4.94 -12.41
N THR A 279 53.50 4.11 -13.05
CA THR A 279 53.03 4.32 -14.44
C THR A 279 51.51 4.23 -14.52
N PHE A 280 50.81 5.01 -13.70
CA PHE A 280 49.35 5.02 -13.65
C PHE A 280 48.78 5.83 -14.81
N ASP A 281 47.61 5.42 -15.30
CA ASP A 281 46.86 6.23 -16.26
C ASP A 281 46.15 7.41 -15.60
N THR A 282 45.62 8.32 -16.42
CA THR A 282 44.89 9.51 -15.96
C THR A 282 43.69 9.12 -15.09
N ASP A 283 43.00 8.02 -15.42
CA ASP A 283 41.81 7.58 -14.68
C ASP A 283 42.15 7.10 -13.26
N THR A 284 43.30 6.47 -13.07
CA THR A 284 43.77 5.96 -11.77
C THR A 284 44.07 7.09 -10.80
N TRP A 285 44.86 8.09 -11.18
CA TRP A 285 45.09 9.28 -10.34
C TRP A 285 43.81 10.10 -10.12
N ASN A 286 42.88 10.07 -11.08
CA ASN A 286 41.58 10.75 -11.01
C ASN A 286 40.44 9.89 -10.46
N THR A 287 40.74 8.79 -9.76
CA THR A 287 39.75 7.91 -9.11
C THR A 287 38.73 8.71 -8.28
N TYR A 288 39.18 9.80 -7.66
CA TYR A 288 38.38 10.62 -6.74
C TYR A 288 37.70 11.83 -7.38
N GLN A 289 37.79 12.06 -8.70
CA GLN A 289 37.27 13.31 -9.31
C GLN A 289 35.79 13.60 -9.01
N ASN A 290 34.98 12.57 -8.77
CA ASN A 290 33.54 12.66 -8.48
C ASN A 290 33.19 12.10 -7.07
N ALA A 291 34.14 12.18 -6.14
CA ALA A 291 33.99 11.57 -4.82
C ALA A 291 32.91 12.22 -3.94
N ASP A 292 32.52 13.47 -4.23
CA ASP A 292 31.35 14.16 -3.67
C ASP A 292 29.99 13.60 -4.14
N THR A 293 30.01 12.69 -5.12
CA THR A 293 28.83 11.98 -5.60
C THR A 293 28.88 10.50 -5.22
N TYR A 294 30.04 9.85 -5.30
CA TYR A 294 30.17 8.40 -5.06
C TYR A 294 30.44 8.07 -3.58
N GLY A 295 31.14 8.96 -2.86
CA GLY A 295 31.56 8.73 -1.49
C GLY A 295 32.31 7.40 -1.30
N SER A 296 31.97 6.67 -0.24
CA SER A 296 32.61 5.39 0.10
C SER A 296 32.27 4.22 -0.84
N LEU A 297 31.38 4.43 -1.82
CA LEU A 297 31.16 3.45 -2.90
C LEU A 297 32.35 3.34 -3.85
N ILE A 298 33.33 4.25 -3.78
CA ILE A 298 34.57 4.13 -4.56
C ILE A 298 35.32 2.86 -4.13
N GLN A 299 35.67 2.03 -5.11
CA GLN A 299 36.62 0.93 -4.97
C GLN A 299 37.94 1.37 -5.61
N PRO A 300 38.98 1.69 -4.81
CA PRO A 300 40.24 2.14 -5.37
C PRO A 300 40.87 1.05 -6.26
N PRO A 301 41.47 1.42 -7.41
CA PRO A 301 42.23 0.48 -8.23
C PRO A 301 43.33 -0.22 -7.41
N THR A 302 43.58 -1.49 -7.70
CA THR A 302 44.57 -2.30 -6.94
C THR A 302 45.96 -1.68 -6.92
N GLU A 303 46.36 -1.05 -8.03
CA GLU A 303 47.65 -0.39 -8.14
C GLU A 303 47.76 0.88 -7.28
N LEU A 304 46.70 1.69 -7.24
CA LEU A 304 46.62 2.86 -6.36
C LEU A 304 46.61 2.45 -4.89
N ALA A 305 45.85 1.39 -4.56
CA ALA A 305 45.83 0.80 -3.21
C ALA A 305 47.20 0.28 -2.77
N ALA A 306 47.96 -0.35 -3.69
CA ALA A 306 49.32 -0.80 -3.41
C ALA A 306 50.27 0.36 -3.13
N LEU A 307 50.20 1.46 -3.92
CA LEU A 307 50.99 2.66 -3.67
C LEU A 307 50.63 3.29 -2.32
N ALA A 308 49.34 3.41 -2.02
CA ALA A 308 48.86 4.01 -0.78
C ALA A 308 49.26 3.19 0.47
N SER A 309 49.44 1.88 0.32
CA SER A 309 49.82 0.97 1.42
C SER A 309 51.33 0.86 1.63
N ALA A 310 52.16 1.40 0.73
CA ALA A 310 53.60 1.44 0.91
C ALA A 310 53.93 2.27 2.16
N PRO A 311 54.95 1.89 2.97
CA PRO A 311 55.41 2.71 4.08
C PRO A 311 55.83 4.06 3.50
N SER A 312 55.03 5.11 3.72
CA SER A 312 55.50 6.45 3.47
C SER A 312 56.66 6.68 4.44
N ASP A 313 57.82 7.04 3.90
CA ASP A 313 58.87 7.67 4.69
C ASP A 313 58.32 9.03 5.19
N GLU A 314 57.42 8.99 6.17
CA GLU A 314 56.90 10.17 6.88
C GLU A 314 58.02 10.90 7.67
N GLY A 315 59.26 10.37 7.63
CA GLY A 315 60.48 11.02 8.10
C GLY A 315 61.45 11.54 7.01
N ALA A 316 61.19 11.37 5.70
CA ALA A 316 62.17 11.76 4.66
C ALA A 316 62.01 13.20 4.14
N VAL A 317 60.88 13.88 4.38
CA VAL A 317 60.70 15.27 3.89
C VAL A 317 61.43 16.31 4.76
N GLU A 318 61.91 15.95 5.96
CA GLU A 318 62.72 16.85 6.81
C GLU A 318 64.25 16.60 6.75
N ARG A 319 64.76 15.72 5.87
CA ARG A 319 66.22 15.55 5.71
C ARG A 319 66.65 15.33 4.26
N SER A 320 66.77 16.43 3.52
CA SER A 320 67.71 16.53 2.40
C SER A 320 68.45 17.87 2.45
N GLU A 321 69.36 18.00 3.43
CA GLU A 321 70.52 18.88 3.33
C GLU A 321 71.74 18.07 2.88
N THR A 322 71.66 17.39 1.73
CA THR A 322 72.85 16.91 1.04
C THR A 322 72.68 17.06 -0.46
N GLY A 323 73.51 17.92 -1.04
CA GLY A 323 73.44 18.38 -2.42
C GLY A 323 73.35 17.27 -3.47
N GLY A 324 72.25 17.33 -4.21
CA GLY A 324 72.00 16.73 -5.52
C GLY A 324 70.88 17.57 -6.15
N GLU A 325 70.85 17.71 -7.47
CA GLU A 325 69.97 18.64 -8.20
C GLU A 325 68.49 18.50 -7.78
N ASN A 326 67.99 19.47 -7.00
CA ASN A 326 66.61 19.57 -6.57
C ASN A 326 65.73 19.92 -7.78
N THR A 327 65.04 18.95 -8.37
CA THR A 327 63.71 19.22 -8.94
C THR A 327 62.80 19.59 -7.77
N LEU A 328 62.57 20.90 -7.59
CA LEU A 328 61.53 21.40 -6.68
C LEU A 328 60.17 20.95 -7.24
N PHE A 329 59.67 19.81 -6.76
CA PHE A 329 58.29 19.42 -7.00
C PHE A 329 57.33 20.41 -6.32
N ASP A 330 56.17 20.65 -6.91
CA ASP A 330 55.17 21.55 -6.35
C ASP A 330 54.63 21.00 -5.01
N GLU A 331 54.85 21.74 -3.91
CA GLU A 331 54.32 21.41 -2.57
C GLU A 331 52.79 21.26 -2.59
N GLY A 332 52.10 22.01 -3.45
CA GLY A 332 50.66 21.93 -3.65
C GLY A 332 50.24 20.60 -4.31
N LEU A 333 50.98 20.14 -5.31
CA LEU A 333 50.71 18.87 -6.00
C LEU A 333 50.92 17.68 -5.06
N THR A 334 51.99 17.69 -4.27
CA THR A 334 52.29 16.63 -3.29
C THR A 334 51.21 16.55 -2.20
N LYS A 335 50.69 17.69 -1.73
CA LYS A 335 49.59 17.73 -0.76
C LYS A 335 48.30 17.10 -1.32
N ARG A 336 47.97 17.40 -2.57
CA ARG A 336 46.79 16.83 -3.27
C ARG A 336 46.95 15.34 -3.55
N ALA A 337 48.14 14.89 -3.92
CA ALA A 337 48.45 13.46 -4.07
C ALA A 337 48.29 12.71 -2.74
N ASN A 338 48.82 13.27 -1.64
CA ASN A 338 48.67 12.69 -0.31
C ASN A 338 47.20 12.62 0.14
N LEU A 339 46.34 13.56 -0.26
CA LEU A 339 44.89 13.46 -0.03
C LEU A 339 44.31 12.22 -0.73
N VAL A 340 44.63 11.99 -2.01
CA VAL A 340 44.20 10.80 -2.76
C VAL A 340 44.70 9.51 -2.13
N LEU A 341 45.99 9.45 -1.76
CA LEU A 341 46.58 8.28 -1.12
C LEU A 341 45.94 8.02 0.26
N THR A 342 45.65 9.06 1.04
CA THR A 342 45.00 8.91 2.36
C THR A 342 43.59 8.36 2.20
N GLN A 343 42.76 8.93 1.32
CA GLN A 343 41.42 8.40 1.02
C GLN A 343 41.49 6.94 0.53
N THR A 344 42.54 6.59 -0.23
CA THR A 344 42.77 5.23 -0.72
C THR A 344 43.07 4.25 0.40
N ARG A 345 43.89 4.63 1.39
CA ARG A 345 44.19 3.77 2.57
C ARG A 345 42.93 3.40 3.33
N TYR A 346 42.05 4.37 3.56
CA TYR A 346 40.78 4.15 4.24
C TYR A 346 39.88 3.22 3.43
N LEU A 347 39.66 3.51 2.14
CA LEU A 347 38.74 2.74 1.31
C LEU A 347 39.25 1.34 0.92
N SER A 348 40.57 1.11 0.95
CA SER A 348 41.16 -0.19 0.59
C SER A 348 41.37 -1.11 1.80
N ARG A 349 41.25 -0.58 3.01
CA ARG A 349 41.45 -1.35 4.25
C ARG A 349 40.27 -2.28 4.52
N GLN A 350 40.58 -3.45 5.08
CA GLN A 350 39.60 -4.33 5.71
C GLN A 350 39.55 -4.08 7.22
N TYR A 351 38.35 -4.13 7.78
CA TYR A 351 38.04 -3.85 9.18
C TYR A 351 37.34 -5.05 9.79
N ALA A 352 37.74 -5.46 11.00
CA ALA A 352 37.18 -6.61 11.70
C ALA A 352 35.65 -6.48 11.84
N ALA A 353 35.18 -5.27 12.15
CA ALA A 353 33.78 -4.90 12.14
C ALA A 353 33.52 -3.65 11.28
N VAL A 354 32.46 -3.69 10.47
CA VAL A 354 31.91 -2.51 9.80
C VAL A 354 30.49 -2.31 10.32
N VAL A 355 30.16 -1.10 10.79
CA VAL A 355 28.81 -0.74 11.25
C VAL A 355 28.33 0.48 10.48
N ALA A 356 27.16 0.42 9.85
CA ALA A 356 26.71 1.48 8.96
C ALA A 356 25.20 1.70 8.96
N ASN A 357 24.82 2.97 8.87
CA ASN A 357 23.52 3.41 8.38
C ASN A 357 23.74 4.25 7.11
N PRO A 358 23.87 3.61 5.92
CA PRO A 358 24.23 4.32 4.70
C PRO A 358 23.05 5.12 4.11
N PRO A 359 23.31 5.94 3.08
CA PRO A 359 22.27 6.69 2.38
C PRO A 359 21.21 5.79 1.70
N TYR A 360 19.93 6.19 1.78
CA TYR A 360 18.81 5.54 1.07
C TYR A 360 18.33 6.41 -0.09
N MET A 361 18.41 5.89 -1.31
CA MET A 361 17.98 6.61 -2.51
C MET A 361 17.70 5.65 -3.66
N GLY A 362 16.42 5.49 -4.01
CA GLY A 362 16.03 4.66 -5.14
C GLY A 362 16.54 5.20 -6.47
N SER A 363 16.78 4.30 -7.43
CA SER A 363 17.38 4.61 -8.75
C SER A 363 16.63 5.63 -9.62
N GLY A 364 15.39 5.99 -9.26
CA GLY A 364 14.62 7.07 -9.88
C GLY A 364 15.08 8.47 -9.47
N ASN A 365 15.65 8.60 -8.26
CA ASN A 365 16.06 9.88 -7.67
C ASN A 365 17.55 10.18 -7.89
N MET A 366 18.35 9.18 -8.27
CA MET A 366 19.78 9.34 -8.57
C MET A 366 19.99 10.21 -9.82
N GLY A 367 20.94 11.16 -9.72
CA GLY A 367 21.51 11.85 -10.88
C GLY A 367 22.10 10.88 -11.92
N ASN A 368 22.23 11.31 -13.17
CA ASN A 368 22.66 10.42 -14.27
C ASN A 368 24.05 9.83 -14.02
N GLU A 369 24.93 10.58 -13.40
CA GLU A 369 26.30 10.18 -13.10
C GLU A 369 26.36 9.08 -12.03
N LEU A 370 25.80 9.34 -10.84
CA LEU A 370 25.68 8.33 -9.78
C LEU A 370 24.97 7.06 -10.27
N LYS A 371 23.90 7.23 -11.05
CA LYS A 371 23.16 6.10 -11.63
C LYS A 371 24.04 5.28 -12.57
N LYS A 372 24.88 5.91 -13.39
CA LYS A 372 25.82 5.21 -14.26
C LYS A 372 26.85 4.45 -13.43
N PHE A 373 27.51 5.12 -12.49
CA PHE A 373 28.50 4.52 -11.60
C PHE A 373 27.94 3.28 -10.86
N VAL A 374 26.76 3.42 -10.24
CA VAL A 374 26.12 2.30 -9.53
C VAL A 374 25.76 1.14 -10.47
N ASN A 375 25.32 1.42 -11.71
CA ASN A 375 25.03 0.36 -12.68
C ASN A 375 26.28 -0.38 -13.14
N ASP A 376 27.40 0.34 -13.29
CA ASP A 376 28.65 -0.19 -13.82
C ASP A 376 29.40 -1.02 -12.75
N HIS A 377 29.36 -0.59 -11.48
CA HIS A 377 30.11 -1.22 -10.38
C HIS A 377 29.26 -2.10 -9.44
N TYR A 378 27.95 -1.85 -9.34
CA TYR A 378 27.04 -2.52 -8.40
C TYR A 378 25.74 -2.97 -9.09
N LYS A 379 25.87 -3.65 -10.23
CA LYS A 379 24.76 -4.05 -11.10
C LYS A 379 23.58 -4.72 -10.37
N ASP A 380 23.87 -5.57 -9.38
CA ASP A 380 22.85 -6.30 -8.60
C ASP A 380 22.37 -5.52 -7.35
N GLY A 381 23.03 -4.41 -7.01
CA GLY A 381 22.62 -3.44 -5.99
C GLY A 381 21.96 -2.18 -6.55
N LYS A 382 21.82 -2.05 -7.88
CA LYS A 382 21.46 -0.78 -8.54
C LYS A 382 20.08 -0.21 -8.26
N ALA A 383 19.19 -0.98 -7.63
CA ALA A 383 17.83 -0.53 -7.38
C ALA A 383 17.77 0.62 -6.36
N ASP A 384 18.69 0.64 -5.40
CA ASP A 384 18.81 1.65 -4.33
C ASP A 384 20.25 1.71 -3.78
N LEU A 385 20.69 2.87 -3.31
CA LEU A 385 22.04 3.05 -2.73
C LEU A 385 22.32 2.10 -1.57
N PHE A 386 21.37 1.85 -0.67
CA PHE A 386 21.64 0.95 0.46
C PHE A 386 22.08 -0.44 -0.01
N ALA A 387 21.52 -0.92 -1.13
CA ALA A 387 21.87 -2.24 -1.66
C ALA A 387 23.28 -2.24 -2.29
N ALA A 388 23.68 -1.16 -2.96
CA ALA A 388 25.06 -0.98 -3.41
C ALA A 388 26.06 -0.94 -2.24
N PHE A 389 25.68 -0.28 -1.14
CA PHE A 389 26.48 -0.27 0.08
C PHE A 389 26.63 -1.65 0.70
N ILE A 390 25.61 -2.52 0.74
CA ILE A 390 25.78 -3.90 1.24
C ILE A 390 26.92 -4.62 0.51
N TYR A 391 26.92 -4.58 -0.84
CA TYR A 391 28.01 -5.16 -1.63
C TYR A 391 29.36 -4.52 -1.33
N ARG A 392 29.42 -3.19 -1.27
CA ARG A 392 30.67 -2.47 -1.01
C ARG A 392 31.25 -2.81 0.36
N LEU A 393 30.41 -2.80 1.39
CA LEU A 393 30.86 -2.96 2.78
C LEU A 393 31.28 -4.39 3.07
N LEU A 394 30.69 -5.39 2.42
CA LEU A 394 31.17 -6.78 2.49
C LEU A 394 32.60 -6.95 1.93
N LEU A 395 33.06 -6.07 1.03
CA LEU A 395 34.46 -6.07 0.57
C LEU A 395 35.43 -5.47 1.60
N MET A 396 34.92 -4.62 2.50
CA MET A 396 35.69 -3.96 3.56
C MET A 396 35.75 -4.82 4.84
N VAL A 397 35.14 -6.00 4.85
CA VAL A 397 35.18 -6.94 5.97
C VAL A 397 36.06 -8.14 5.55
N PRO A 398 37.00 -8.60 6.38
CA PRO A 398 37.77 -9.82 6.13
C PRO A 398 36.89 -11.05 6.37
N GLU A 399 37.30 -12.22 5.89
CA GLU A 399 36.57 -13.48 6.13
C GLU A 399 36.34 -13.67 7.64
N HIS A 400 35.14 -14.11 8.04
CA HIS A 400 34.68 -14.22 9.43
C HIS A 400 34.57 -12.91 10.23
N GLY A 401 34.82 -11.75 9.60
CA GLY A 401 34.49 -10.44 10.16
C GLY A 401 32.97 -10.18 10.14
N ARG A 402 32.54 -9.05 10.72
CA ARG A 402 31.12 -8.73 10.90
C ARG A 402 30.72 -7.40 10.25
N LEU A 403 29.59 -7.41 9.53
CA LEU A 403 28.93 -6.23 8.98
C LEU A 403 27.61 -5.99 9.71
N GLY A 404 27.52 -4.92 10.50
CA GLY A 404 26.28 -4.41 11.08
C GLY A 404 25.68 -3.33 10.18
N PHE A 405 24.40 -3.45 9.84
CA PHE A 405 23.79 -2.63 8.82
C PHE A 405 22.32 -2.30 9.10
N MET A 406 21.94 -1.06 8.82
CA MET A 406 20.55 -0.61 8.84
C MET A 406 20.08 -0.29 7.42
N SER A 407 18.88 -0.73 7.05
CA SER A 407 18.34 -0.52 5.70
C SER A 407 16.81 -0.61 5.65
N PRO A 408 16.17 -0.14 4.56
CA PRO A 408 14.81 -0.55 4.25
C PRO A 408 14.70 -2.07 4.03
N TYR A 409 13.77 -2.76 4.70
CA TYR A 409 13.67 -4.23 4.62
C TYR A 409 13.07 -4.78 3.32
N VAL A 410 12.79 -3.92 2.33
CA VAL A 410 12.23 -4.35 1.03
C VAL A 410 13.13 -5.36 0.31
N TRP A 411 14.44 -5.34 0.59
CA TRP A 411 15.39 -6.32 0.04
C TRP A 411 15.13 -7.74 0.48
N MET A 412 14.39 -7.96 1.57
CA MET A 412 13.99 -9.30 2.02
C MET A 412 12.93 -9.94 1.12
N PHE A 413 12.21 -9.19 0.28
CA PHE A 413 11.03 -9.70 -0.41
C PHE A 413 10.95 -9.41 -1.91
N ILE A 414 11.25 -8.18 -2.36
CA ILE A 414 10.91 -7.78 -3.74
C ILE A 414 11.91 -8.31 -4.78
N SER A 415 11.45 -8.51 -6.01
CA SER A 415 12.26 -9.12 -7.09
C SER A 415 13.51 -8.31 -7.47
N SER A 416 13.49 -6.98 -7.29
CA SER A 416 14.65 -6.12 -7.57
C SER A 416 15.91 -6.49 -6.79
N TYR A 417 15.77 -7.20 -5.67
CA TYR A 417 16.87 -7.61 -4.78
C TYR A 417 17.03 -9.14 -4.71
N GLU A 418 16.46 -9.89 -5.65
CA GLU A 418 16.57 -11.36 -5.67
C GLU A 418 18.02 -11.84 -5.70
N GLN A 419 18.87 -11.21 -6.53
CA GLN A 419 20.28 -11.61 -6.62
C GLN A 419 21.05 -11.28 -5.35
N LEU A 420 20.78 -10.12 -4.73
CA LEU A 420 21.35 -9.78 -3.43
C LEU A 420 20.99 -10.81 -2.35
N ARG A 421 19.73 -11.23 -2.28
CA ARG A 421 19.32 -12.28 -1.32
C ARG A 421 20.03 -13.60 -1.58
N LYS A 422 20.13 -14.04 -2.84
CA LYS A 422 20.84 -15.27 -3.19
C LYS A 422 22.31 -15.20 -2.78
N GLN A 423 22.99 -14.10 -3.09
CA GLN A 423 24.38 -13.88 -2.68
C GLN A 423 24.55 -13.97 -1.15
N ILE A 424 23.71 -13.28 -0.38
CA ILE A 424 23.74 -13.37 1.08
C ILE A 424 23.47 -14.79 1.57
N ILE A 425 22.43 -15.46 1.05
CA ILE A 425 22.07 -16.82 1.48
C ILE A 425 23.18 -17.82 1.14
N GLU A 426 23.81 -17.70 -0.03
CA GLU A 426 24.79 -18.68 -0.55
C GLU A 426 26.20 -18.47 0.00
N HIS A 427 26.61 -17.22 0.26
CA HIS A 427 28.02 -16.91 0.54
C HIS A 427 28.26 -16.26 1.91
N GLU A 428 27.24 -15.68 2.52
CA GLU A 428 27.37 -14.94 3.78
C GLU A 428 26.44 -15.55 4.85
N HIS A 429 26.54 -15.08 6.09
CA HIS A 429 25.66 -15.54 7.17
C HIS A 429 24.89 -14.39 7.82
N ILE A 430 23.54 -14.45 7.81
CA ILE A 430 22.69 -13.56 8.60
C ILE A 430 22.77 -14.02 10.04
N SER A 431 23.59 -13.37 10.86
CA SER A 431 23.74 -13.73 12.27
C SER A 431 22.51 -13.32 13.07
N SER A 432 22.06 -12.08 12.87
CA SER A 432 20.82 -11.59 13.48
C SER A 432 20.14 -10.49 12.67
N LEU A 433 18.82 -10.40 12.76
CA LEU A 433 18.02 -9.33 12.14
C LEU A 433 16.84 -8.92 13.03
N ILE A 434 16.64 -7.61 13.21
CA ILE A 434 15.46 -7.02 13.82
C ILE A 434 14.65 -6.32 12.74
N GLN A 435 13.43 -6.82 12.48
CA GLN A 435 12.47 -6.20 11.57
C GLN A 435 11.54 -5.27 12.35
N LEU A 436 11.64 -3.96 12.11
CA LEU A 436 10.78 -2.96 12.76
C LEU A 436 9.36 -2.98 12.17
N GLU A 437 8.41 -2.40 12.90
CA GLU A 437 7.09 -2.04 12.35
C GLU A 437 7.23 -0.96 11.24
N TYR A 438 6.25 -0.89 10.33
CA TYR A 438 6.28 0.03 9.17
C TYR A 438 6.43 1.51 9.56
N SER A 439 5.83 1.92 10.69
CA SER A 439 5.99 3.25 11.30
C SER A 439 6.86 3.20 12.57
N GLY A 440 7.72 2.19 12.70
CA GLY A 440 8.59 1.99 13.85
C GLY A 440 9.80 2.94 13.90
N PHE A 441 9.96 3.82 12.91
CA PHE A 441 11.08 4.75 12.82
C PHE A 441 10.59 6.20 12.71
N ASP A 442 10.80 7.02 13.76
CA ASP A 442 10.30 8.41 13.82
C ASP A 442 10.92 9.32 12.75
N GLY A 443 12.10 8.96 12.20
CA GLY A 443 12.82 9.77 11.22
C GLY A 443 12.33 9.66 9.77
N ALA A 444 11.50 8.66 9.44
CA ALA A 444 10.93 8.44 8.12
C ALA A 444 9.84 7.36 8.14
N THR A 445 8.75 7.54 7.39
CA THR A 445 7.73 6.49 7.17
C THR A 445 8.21 5.49 6.11
N VAL A 446 9.27 4.74 6.44
CA VAL A 446 9.89 3.74 5.58
C VAL A 446 9.99 2.42 6.36
N PRO A 447 9.71 1.26 5.74
CA PRO A 447 9.90 -0.04 6.37
C PRO A 447 11.39 -0.34 6.63
N ILE A 448 11.86 -0.30 7.87
CA ILE A 448 13.28 -0.46 8.25
C ILE A 448 13.56 -1.79 8.95
N CYS A 449 14.71 -2.41 8.67
CA CYS A 449 15.33 -3.42 9.51
C CYS A 449 16.78 -3.03 9.88
N THR A 450 17.27 -3.65 10.94
CA THR A 450 18.69 -3.63 11.31
C THR A 450 19.18 -5.06 11.44
N PHE A 451 20.38 -5.36 10.95
CA PHE A 451 20.88 -6.74 10.87
C PHE A 451 22.40 -6.82 10.94
N VAL A 452 22.91 -8.01 11.24
CA VAL A 452 24.32 -8.34 11.25
C VAL A 452 24.57 -9.48 10.29
N LEU A 453 25.53 -9.31 9.38
CA LEU A 453 26.08 -10.34 8.53
C LEU A 453 27.46 -10.76 9.06
N GLY A 454 27.72 -12.05 9.14
CA GLY A 454 29.07 -12.61 9.19
C GLY A 454 29.57 -12.89 7.78
N LYS A 455 30.80 -12.49 7.47
CA LYS A 455 31.39 -12.76 6.17
C LYS A 455 31.78 -14.24 6.05
N GLY A 456 31.34 -14.89 4.98
CA GLY A 456 31.54 -16.32 4.75
C GLY A 456 30.36 -17.17 5.23
N GLN A 457 30.42 -18.46 4.89
CA GLN A 457 29.39 -19.42 5.28
C GLN A 457 29.47 -19.79 6.77
N SER A 458 28.30 -20.08 7.36
CA SER A 458 28.19 -20.55 8.74
C SER A 458 27.19 -21.70 8.85
N THR A 459 27.43 -22.61 9.79
CA THR A 459 26.47 -23.64 10.20
C THR A 459 25.55 -23.20 11.35
N GLU A 460 25.81 -22.01 11.92
CA GLU A 460 24.96 -21.40 12.95
C GLU A 460 23.55 -21.13 12.40
N HIS A 461 22.56 -21.17 13.29
CA HIS A 461 21.22 -20.71 12.94
C HIS A 461 21.15 -19.18 12.97
N SER A 462 20.37 -18.63 12.05
CA SER A 462 20.08 -17.21 11.98
C SER A 462 18.97 -16.82 12.95
N SER A 463 19.18 -15.74 13.71
CA SER A 463 18.24 -15.23 14.72
C SER A 463 17.46 -14.00 14.24
N PHE A 464 16.14 -13.99 14.40
CA PHE A 464 15.28 -12.89 13.94
C PHE A 464 14.34 -12.40 15.04
N VAL A 465 14.21 -11.07 15.16
CA VAL A 465 13.23 -10.42 16.03
C VAL A 465 12.20 -9.71 15.17
N ARG A 466 10.92 -10.03 15.36
CA ARG A 466 9.81 -9.41 14.63
C ARG A 466 9.09 -8.40 15.50
N LEU A 467 9.17 -7.11 15.13
CA LEU A 467 8.48 -6.03 15.83
C LEU A 467 7.21 -5.54 15.12
N SER A 468 6.82 -6.17 13.99
CA SER A 468 5.71 -5.72 13.14
C SER A 468 4.35 -5.59 13.86
N ASP A 469 4.16 -6.28 14.97
CA ASP A 469 2.91 -6.25 15.76
C ASP A 469 2.87 -5.08 16.77
N PHE A 470 3.99 -4.37 16.97
CA PHE A 470 4.11 -3.27 17.93
C PHE A 470 4.12 -1.93 17.21
N VAL A 471 2.96 -1.32 17.07
CA VAL A 471 2.80 -0.08 16.29
C VAL A 471 3.50 1.10 16.96
N GLY A 472 4.29 1.83 16.17
CA GLY A 472 4.91 3.11 16.54
C GLY A 472 6.33 2.99 17.11
N ALA A 473 7.14 4.02 16.85
CA ALA A 473 8.58 4.01 17.15
C ALA A 473 8.92 3.83 18.63
N LYS A 474 8.13 4.44 19.53
CA LYS A 474 8.34 4.35 20.99
C LYS A 474 8.21 2.93 21.54
N GLN A 475 7.56 2.02 20.81
CA GLN A 475 7.42 0.62 21.22
C GLN A 475 8.61 -0.23 20.78
N GLN A 476 9.38 0.16 19.75
CA GLN A 476 10.38 -0.74 19.15
C GLN A 476 11.49 -1.13 20.14
N ALA A 477 12.13 -0.13 20.78
CA ALA A 477 13.23 -0.35 21.72
C ALA A 477 12.87 -1.20 22.95
N PRO A 478 11.79 -0.90 23.73
CA PRO A 478 11.43 -1.73 24.87
C PRO A 478 11.06 -3.16 24.46
N ARG A 479 10.30 -3.32 23.35
CA ARG A 479 9.88 -4.66 22.89
C ARG A 479 11.05 -5.49 22.39
N SER A 480 12.03 -4.89 21.72
CA SER A 480 13.26 -5.60 21.34
C SER A 480 13.95 -6.21 22.56
N ARG A 481 14.12 -5.45 23.65
CA ARG A 481 14.77 -5.94 24.88
C ARG A 481 13.97 -7.03 25.56
N GLU A 482 12.65 -6.83 25.67
CA GLU A 482 11.75 -7.83 26.26
C GLU A 482 11.77 -9.16 25.50
N ILE A 483 11.80 -9.11 24.16
CA ILE A 483 11.85 -10.31 23.31
C ILE A 483 13.19 -11.03 23.46
N ILE A 484 14.31 -10.31 23.43
CA ILE A 484 15.66 -10.88 23.60
C ILE A 484 15.80 -11.50 25.00
N ALA A 485 15.38 -10.79 26.04
CA ALA A 485 15.42 -11.29 27.41
C ALA A 485 14.52 -12.53 27.60
N ALA A 486 13.32 -12.52 27.01
CA ALA A 486 12.43 -13.68 27.04
C ALA A 486 13.03 -14.89 26.33
N HIS A 487 13.72 -14.69 25.19
CA HIS A 487 14.42 -15.78 24.50
C HIS A 487 15.54 -16.38 25.37
N ARG A 488 16.37 -15.54 26.00
CA ARG A 488 17.41 -16.01 26.94
C ARG A 488 16.82 -16.82 28.10
N ALA A 489 15.76 -16.30 28.73
CA ALA A 489 15.10 -17.01 29.83
C ALA A 489 14.57 -18.39 29.41
N VAL A 490 14.03 -18.51 28.18
CA VAL A 490 13.60 -19.80 27.62
C VAL A 490 14.80 -20.73 27.40
N ALA A 491 15.92 -20.22 26.86
CA ALA A 491 17.15 -21.00 26.70
C ALA A 491 17.72 -21.48 28.05
N GLU A 492 17.50 -20.73 29.13
CA GLU A 492 17.86 -21.10 30.52
C GLU A 492 16.85 -22.04 31.20
N GLY A 493 15.78 -22.45 30.50
CA GLY A 493 14.83 -23.46 30.97
C GLY A 493 13.45 -22.94 31.41
N LEU A 494 13.15 -21.66 31.20
CA LEU A 494 11.81 -21.13 31.41
C LEU A 494 10.84 -21.60 30.31
N SER A 495 9.57 -21.81 30.64
CA SER A 495 8.57 -22.19 29.64
C SER A 495 8.26 -21.01 28.70
N VAL A 496 7.82 -21.32 27.47
CA VAL A 496 7.40 -20.28 26.51
C VAL A 496 6.14 -19.56 27.00
N GLU A 497 5.27 -20.26 27.73
CA GLU A 497 4.07 -19.72 28.36
C GLU A 497 4.41 -18.66 29.42
N ASP A 498 5.46 -18.90 30.22
CA ASP A 498 5.95 -17.96 31.24
C ASP A 498 6.80 -16.82 30.64
N ALA A 499 7.23 -16.95 29.37
CA ALA A 499 8.03 -15.97 28.63
C ALA A 499 7.37 -15.61 27.27
N PRO A 500 6.15 -15.04 27.26
CA PRO A 500 5.32 -14.92 26.05
C PRO A 500 5.90 -14.02 24.95
N MET A 501 6.88 -13.17 25.24
CA MET A 501 7.57 -12.36 24.23
C MET A 501 8.52 -13.19 23.35
N SER A 502 8.94 -14.37 23.81
CA SER A 502 9.81 -15.28 23.03
C SER A 502 9.20 -15.71 21.70
N LYS A 503 7.85 -15.71 21.55
CA LYS A 503 7.15 -16.02 20.29
C LYS A 503 7.45 -15.04 19.14
N HIS A 504 8.02 -13.86 19.45
CA HIS A 504 8.44 -12.87 18.45
C HIS A 504 9.93 -13.01 18.09
N PHE A 505 10.62 -14.00 18.68
CA PHE A 505 11.98 -14.40 18.36
C PHE A 505 11.95 -15.69 17.53
N TYR A 506 12.63 -15.69 16.39
CA TYR A 506 12.64 -16.81 15.45
C TYR A 506 14.08 -17.27 15.21
N VAL A 507 14.28 -18.57 15.17
CA VAL A 507 15.56 -19.21 14.85
C VAL A 507 15.33 -20.11 13.64
N CYS A 508 16.12 -19.93 12.58
CA CYS A 508 15.98 -20.74 11.38
C CYS A 508 17.30 -20.94 10.64
N LYS A 509 17.34 -21.91 9.73
CA LYS A 509 18.45 -22.11 8.81
C LYS A 509 18.22 -21.22 7.59
N GLN A 510 19.05 -20.19 7.40
CA GLN A 510 18.87 -19.24 6.29
C GLN A 510 18.83 -19.90 4.90
N HIS A 511 19.51 -21.03 4.72
CA HIS A 511 19.55 -21.75 3.45
C HIS A 511 18.18 -22.32 3.04
N ASP A 512 17.26 -22.51 3.99
CA ASP A 512 15.90 -22.98 3.68
C ASP A 512 15.10 -21.95 2.87
N PHE A 513 15.46 -20.66 2.94
CA PHE A 513 14.83 -19.63 2.12
C PHE A 513 15.10 -19.81 0.62
N ALA A 514 16.18 -20.52 0.24
CA ALA A 514 16.49 -20.83 -1.15
C ALA A 514 15.43 -21.73 -1.80
N GLN A 515 14.65 -22.47 -1.01
CA GLN A 515 13.56 -23.33 -1.49
C GLN A 515 12.40 -22.52 -2.10
N ILE A 516 12.22 -21.26 -1.70
CA ILE A 516 11.11 -20.42 -2.16
C ILE A 516 11.49 -19.70 -3.46
N PRO A 517 10.65 -19.69 -4.51
CA PRO A 517 10.95 -18.99 -5.75
C PRO A 517 11.17 -17.48 -5.60
N GLY A 518 12.41 -17.03 -5.77
CA GLY A 518 12.86 -15.64 -5.55
C GLY A 518 13.56 -15.41 -4.21
N SER A 519 13.71 -16.48 -3.43
CA SER A 519 14.43 -16.56 -2.15
C SER A 519 14.10 -15.45 -1.14
N PRO A 520 12.82 -15.14 -0.88
CA PRO A 520 12.45 -14.16 0.15
C PRO A 520 12.84 -14.65 1.55
N ILE A 521 13.25 -13.72 2.42
CA ILE A 521 13.61 -13.99 3.81
C ILE A 521 12.35 -13.98 4.67
N VAL A 522 11.66 -15.13 4.75
CA VAL A 522 10.39 -15.32 5.46
C VAL A 522 10.59 -16.18 6.72
N TYR A 523 11.38 -15.68 7.66
CA TYR A 523 11.80 -16.39 8.86
C TYR A 523 10.67 -16.86 9.80
N TRP A 524 9.44 -16.35 9.61
CA TRP A 524 8.25 -16.77 10.34
C TRP A 524 7.49 -17.93 9.68
N PHE A 525 7.96 -18.43 8.53
CA PHE A 525 7.39 -19.64 7.94
C PHE A 525 7.98 -20.87 8.64
N PRO A 526 7.15 -21.82 9.11
CA PRO A 526 7.65 -23.04 9.74
C PRO A 526 8.36 -23.93 8.71
N GLU A 527 9.31 -24.75 9.18
CA GLU A 527 10.09 -25.67 8.35
C GLU A 527 9.21 -26.60 7.50
N GLU A 528 8.11 -27.11 8.09
CA GLU A 528 7.15 -27.96 7.38
C GLU A 528 6.57 -27.28 6.12
N LEU A 529 6.31 -25.97 6.18
CA LEU A 529 5.82 -25.17 5.06
C LEU A 529 6.93 -24.94 4.02
N LEU A 530 8.13 -24.57 4.46
CA LEU A 530 9.28 -24.34 3.56
C LEU A 530 9.56 -25.56 2.69
N ASN A 531 9.53 -26.75 3.30
CA ASN A 531 9.71 -28.02 2.60
C ASN A 531 8.66 -28.30 1.51
N LYS A 532 7.48 -27.65 1.56
CA LYS A 532 6.46 -27.79 0.49
C LYS A 532 6.82 -27.00 -0.76
N PHE A 533 7.58 -25.91 -0.64
CA PHE A 533 8.05 -25.13 -1.79
C PHE A 533 9.10 -25.89 -2.62
N GLY A 534 9.88 -26.78 -2.00
CA GLY A 534 10.78 -27.70 -2.70
C GLY A 534 10.08 -28.77 -3.57
N THR A 535 8.75 -28.81 -3.59
CA THR A 535 7.96 -29.74 -4.41
C THR A 535 7.42 -29.07 -5.69
N GLN A 536 6.52 -29.73 -6.43
CA GLN A 536 5.84 -29.10 -7.56
C GLN A 536 5.04 -27.87 -7.08
N SER A 537 4.94 -26.84 -7.93
CA SER A 537 4.13 -25.66 -7.65
C SER A 537 2.70 -25.80 -8.16
N LEU A 538 1.79 -24.96 -7.67
CA LEU A 538 0.42 -24.84 -8.15
C LEU A 538 0.37 -24.53 -9.66
N GLY A 539 1.33 -23.75 -10.17
CA GLY A 539 1.48 -23.44 -11.60
C GLY A 539 1.73 -24.67 -12.49
N SER A 540 2.14 -25.82 -11.93
CA SER A 540 2.25 -27.08 -12.69
C SER A 540 0.90 -27.80 -12.87
N GLN A 541 -0.11 -27.45 -12.05
CA GLN A 541 -1.44 -28.09 -12.05
C GLN A 541 -2.53 -27.18 -12.61
N MET A 542 -2.34 -25.86 -12.46
CA MET A 542 -3.28 -24.82 -12.86
C MET A 542 -2.56 -23.82 -13.76
N ARG A 543 -3.24 -23.30 -14.76
CA ARG A 543 -2.73 -22.26 -15.65
C ARG A 543 -3.21 -20.91 -15.17
N PHE A 544 -2.31 -19.95 -14.98
CA PHE A 544 -2.67 -18.60 -14.57
C PHE A 544 -2.45 -17.59 -15.71
N ALA A 545 -3.22 -16.50 -15.73
CA ALA A 545 -3.07 -15.41 -16.70
C ALA A 545 -3.66 -14.11 -16.17
N ILE A 546 -3.24 -13.01 -16.79
CA ILE A 546 -3.92 -11.72 -16.70
C ILE A 546 -5.01 -11.68 -17.78
N GLY A 547 -6.15 -11.07 -17.48
CA GLY A 547 -7.20 -10.84 -18.48
C GLY A 547 -6.81 -9.85 -19.59
N MET A 548 -7.75 -9.66 -20.51
CA MET A 548 -7.60 -8.80 -21.68
C MET A 548 -7.64 -7.32 -21.29
N ILE A 549 -6.79 -6.52 -21.94
CA ILE A 549 -6.90 -5.06 -21.97
C ILE A 549 -7.77 -4.69 -23.18
N THR A 550 -8.87 -3.95 -22.98
CA THR A 550 -9.80 -3.55 -24.05
C THR A 550 -9.33 -2.33 -24.84
N GLY A 551 -8.46 -1.49 -24.26
CA GLY A 551 -8.07 -0.19 -24.80
C GLY A 551 -9.13 0.92 -24.66
N ASP A 552 -10.43 0.57 -24.64
CA ASP A 552 -11.55 1.50 -24.44
C ASP A 552 -12.74 0.84 -23.74
N ASN A 553 -12.74 0.87 -22.41
CA ASN A 553 -13.83 0.32 -21.60
C ASN A 553 -15.17 1.05 -21.82
N ASN A 554 -15.18 2.33 -22.20
CA ASN A 554 -16.45 3.05 -22.42
C ASN A 554 -17.16 2.55 -23.66
N ARG A 555 -16.42 2.11 -24.69
CA ARG A 555 -16.99 1.52 -25.90
C ARG A 555 -17.41 0.08 -25.71
N PHE A 556 -16.57 -0.74 -25.08
CA PHE A 556 -16.70 -2.20 -25.14
C PHE A 556 -17.31 -2.87 -23.91
N VAL A 557 -17.51 -2.16 -22.79
CA VAL A 557 -17.97 -2.76 -21.53
C VAL A 557 -19.26 -2.09 -21.04
N ARG A 558 -20.21 -2.90 -20.57
CA ARG A 558 -21.49 -2.45 -20.01
C ARG A 558 -21.80 -3.19 -18.71
N TYR A 559 -22.62 -2.61 -17.84
CA TYR A 559 -23.36 -3.43 -16.89
C TYR A 559 -24.43 -4.24 -17.62
N TRP A 560 -24.72 -5.45 -17.15
CA TRP A 560 -25.60 -6.37 -17.85
C TRP A 560 -27.02 -5.82 -18.09
N PHE A 561 -27.50 -4.98 -17.17
CA PHE A 561 -28.83 -4.38 -17.22
C PHE A 561 -28.91 -3.15 -18.15
N GLU A 562 -27.81 -2.74 -18.79
CA GLU A 562 -27.81 -1.63 -19.74
C GLU A 562 -28.20 -2.05 -21.16
N VAL A 563 -28.08 -3.34 -21.49
CA VAL A 563 -28.16 -3.88 -22.86
C VAL A 563 -29.28 -4.91 -23.00
N SER A 564 -29.66 -5.21 -24.25
CA SER A 564 -30.70 -6.20 -24.54
C SER A 564 -30.32 -7.61 -24.07
N THR A 565 -31.21 -8.26 -23.34
CA THR A 565 -31.02 -9.67 -22.93
C THR A 565 -31.01 -10.60 -24.13
N SER A 566 -31.80 -10.31 -25.17
CA SER A 566 -31.83 -11.06 -26.43
C SER A 566 -30.52 -11.03 -27.22
N GLU A 567 -29.65 -10.03 -26.98
CA GLU A 567 -28.35 -9.88 -27.65
C GLU A 567 -27.17 -10.31 -26.75
N THR A 568 -27.47 -10.95 -25.62
CA THR A 568 -26.48 -11.39 -24.64
C THR A 568 -26.35 -12.91 -24.62
N GLY A 569 -25.12 -13.43 -24.75
CA GLY A 569 -24.82 -14.86 -24.70
C GLY A 569 -24.26 -15.30 -23.34
N TYR A 570 -25.02 -16.09 -22.57
CA TYR A 570 -24.57 -16.67 -21.29
C TYR A 570 -24.20 -18.15 -21.44
N GLY A 571 -23.19 -18.61 -20.71
CA GLY A 571 -22.87 -20.05 -20.59
C GLY A 571 -22.36 -20.72 -21.87
N MET A 572 -22.06 -19.95 -22.92
CA MET A 572 -21.69 -20.47 -24.24
C MET A 572 -20.21 -20.86 -24.32
N THR A 573 -19.88 -21.78 -25.22
CA THR A 573 -18.51 -21.94 -25.73
C THR A 573 -18.20 -20.85 -26.77
N ARG A 574 -16.91 -20.63 -27.09
CA ARG A 574 -16.53 -19.64 -28.12
C ARG A 574 -17.16 -19.93 -29.49
N THR A 575 -17.27 -21.20 -29.88
CA THR A 575 -17.93 -21.59 -31.15
C THR A 575 -19.41 -21.23 -31.13
N GLN A 576 -20.12 -21.58 -30.06
CA GLN A 576 -21.54 -21.21 -29.89
C GLN A 576 -21.75 -19.69 -29.84
N ALA A 577 -20.80 -18.95 -29.27
CA ALA A 577 -20.83 -17.49 -29.22
C ALA A 577 -20.76 -16.85 -30.61
N VAL A 578 -20.01 -17.44 -31.55
CA VAL A 578 -19.98 -17.00 -32.95
C VAL A 578 -21.27 -17.35 -33.68
N GLU A 579 -21.77 -18.57 -33.48
CA GLU A 579 -22.99 -19.07 -34.12
C GLU A 579 -24.26 -18.34 -33.65
N SER A 580 -24.28 -17.87 -32.39
CA SER A 580 -25.44 -17.18 -31.83
C SER A 580 -25.65 -15.77 -32.40
N GLY A 581 -24.59 -15.16 -32.93
CA GLY A 581 -24.62 -13.76 -33.39
C GLY A 581 -24.79 -12.73 -32.25
N ALA A 582 -24.73 -13.16 -30.99
CA ALA A 582 -24.84 -12.28 -29.83
C ALA A 582 -23.69 -11.26 -29.77
N ILE A 583 -23.96 -10.14 -29.12
CA ILE A 583 -23.03 -9.01 -29.02
C ILE A 583 -22.29 -9.05 -27.69
N TRP A 584 -23.04 -9.26 -26.60
CA TRP A 584 -22.56 -9.10 -25.24
C TRP A 584 -22.34 -10.44 -24.55
N PHE A 585 -21.23 -10.56 -23.82
CA PHE A 585 -20.87 -11.79 -23.12
C PHE A 585 -20.31 -11.50 -21.72
N PRO A 586 -20.50 -12.41 -20.73
CA PRO A 586 -20.01 -12.25 -19.37
C PRO A 586 -18.54 -11.83 -19.30
N TYR A 587 -18.27 -10.77 -18.55
CA TYR A 587 -16.94 -10.20 -18.41
C TYR A 587 -16.54 -10.10 -16.94
N ALA A 588 -15.73 -11.06 -16.51
CA ALA A 588 -15.18 -11.09 -15.17
C ALA A 588 -14.17 -9.96 -15.00
N SER A 589 -14.57 -8.93 -14.27
CA SER A 589 -13.65 -7.89 -13.80
C SER A 589 -13.24 -8.15 -12.36
N GLY A 590 -12.19 -7.46 -11.90
CA GLY A 590 -11.97 -7.28 -10.46
C GLY A 590 -13.21 -6.68 -9.78
N GLY A 591 -13.21 -6.70 -8.46
CA GLY A 591 -14.31 -6.18 -7.65
C GLY A 591 -13.98 -6.15 -6.16
N GLU A 592 -15.01 -5.90 -5.37
CA GLU A 592 -14.94 -5.88 -3.91
C GLU A 592 -14.63 -7.28 -3.37
N PHE A 593 -14.20 -7.32 -2.10
CA PHE A 593 -13.95 -8.58 -1.39
C PHE A 593 -15.22 -9.44 -1.39
N HIS A 594 -15.15 -10.60 -2.04
CA HIS A 594 -16.24 -11.55 -2.10
C HIS A 594 -15.69 -12.92 -2.45
N LYS A 595 -15.91 -13.90 -1.58
CA LYS A 595 -15.51 -15.29 -1.76
C LYS A 595 -16.58 -16.12 -2.47
N TRP A 596 -16.06 -17.23 -2.99
CA TRP A 596 -16.64 -18.36 -3.71
C TRP A 596 -17.31 -18.04 -5.04
N TYR A 597 -18.24 -17.09 -5.10
CA TYR A 597 -18.96 -16.72 -6.34
C TYR A 597 -19.50 -15.29 -6.24
N GLY A 598 -19.46 -14.51 -7.32
CA GLY A 598 -20.01 -13.15 -7.34
C GLY A 598 -19.19 -12.17 -8.18
N ASN A 599 -19.45 -10.88 -8.02
CA ASN A 599 -18.90 -9.77 -8.84
C ASN A 599 -19.25 -9.84 -10.33
N ASN A 600 -20.21 -10.70 -10.66
CA ASN A 600 -20.74 -10.96 -11.99
C ASN A 600 -21.75 -9.86 -12.35
N THR A 601 -21.25 -8.72 -12.84
CA THR A 601 -22.08 -7.53 -13.13
C THR A 601 -21.88 -6.91 -14.50
N LYS A 602 -20.83 -7.29 -15.22
CA LYS A 602 -20.43 -6.66 -16.48
C LYS A 602 -20.46 -7.63 -17.64
N LEU A 603 -20.68 -7.06 -18.82
CA LEU A 603 -20.59 -7.71 -20.11
C LEU A 603 -19.57 -6.98 -21.00
N VAL A 604 -18.97 -7.70 -21.93
CA VAL A 604 -18.08 -7.15 -22.96
C VAL A 604 -18.65 -7.43 -24.34
N ASN A 605 -18.50 -6.47 -25.26
CA ASN A 605 -18.86 -6.66 -26.66
C ASN A 605 -17.81 -7.58 -27.32
N TRP A 606 -18.20 -8.82 -27.57
CA TRP A 606 -17.40 -9.84 -28.28
C TRP A 606 -18.05 -10.26 -29.60
N LYS A 607 -18.87 -9.38 -30.20
CA LYS A 607 -19.53 -9.63 -31.48
C LYS A 607 -18.53 -10.03 -32.56
N ASN A 608 -18.89 -11.01 -33.39
CA ASN A 608 -18.05 -11.54 -34.45
C ASN A 608 -16.66 -11.95 -33.93
N ASP A 609 -16.65 -12.69 -32.83
CA ASP A 609 -15.43 -13.14 -32.14
C ASP A 609 -14.49 -11.98 -31.73
N GLY A 610 -15.07 -10.86 -31.30
CA GLY A 610 -14.31 -9.69 -30.86
C GLY A 610 -13.60 -8.93 -31.98
N HIS A 611 -14.04 -9.05 -33.24
CA HIS A 611 -13.38 -8.40 -34.39
C HIS A 611 -13.06 -6.91 -34.16
N ALA A 612 -13.98 -6.13 -33.57
CA ALA A 612 -13.74 -4.72 -33.29
C ALA A 612 -12.59 -4.50 -32.28
N LEU A 613 -12.53 -5.28 -31.19
CA LEU A 613 -11.42 -5.23 -30.23
C LEU A 613 -10.10 -5.60 -30.90
N GLN A 614 -10.11 -6.58 -31.81
CA GLN A 614 -8.92 -7.07 -32.52
C GLN A 614 -8.43 -6.16 -33.66
N THR A 615 -9.20 -5.14 -34.08
CA THR A 615 -8.88 -4.31 -35.25
C THR A 615 -8.75 -2.81 -34.99
N VAL A 616 -9.36 -2.30 -33.91
CA VAL A 616 -9.27 -0.87 -33.57
C VAL A 616 -7.84 -0.50 -33.16
N LYS A 617 -7.25 0.45 -33.89
CA LYS A 617 -5.86 0.89 -33.71
C LYS A 617 -5.74 2.09 -32.77
N THR A 618 -4.55 2.28 -32.21
CA THR A 618 -4.14 3.48 -31.47
C THR A 618 -4.25 4.74 -32.35
N ALA A 619 -4.28 5.93 -31.74
CA ALA A 619 -4.47 7.19 -32.46
C ALA A 619 -3.39 7.46 -33.53
N ASP A 620 -2.18 6.95 -33.32
CA ASP A 620 -1.06 6.98 -34.27
C ASP A 620 -1.09 5.86 -35.33
N GLY A 621 -2.04 4.93 -35.24
CA GLY A 621 -2.17 3.78 -36.13
C GLY A 621 -1.13 2.68 -35.94
N ALA A 622 -0.25 2.78 -34.94
CA ALA A 622 0.92 1.92 -34.79
C ALA A 622 0.57 0.48 -34.35
N ARG A 623 -0.44 0.31 -33.50
CA ARG A 623 -0.86 -1.01 -32.99
C ARG A 623 -2.35 -1.09 -32.70
N VAL A 624 -2.87 -2.31 -32.55
CA VAL A 624 -4.22 -2.56 -32.00
C VAL A 624 -4.24 -2.13 -30.53
N GLN A 625 -5.30 -1.45 -30.10
CA GLN A 625 -5.41 -0.95 -28.73
C GLN A 625 -5.58 -2.10 -27.72
N ALA A 626 -6.47 -3.03 -28.03
CA ALA A 626 -6.73 -4.20 -27.19
C ALA A 626 -5.66 -5.30 -27.39
N HIS A 627 -5.37 -6.05 -26.33
CA HIS A 627 -4.39 -7.13 -26.33
C HIS A 627 -4.61 -8.09 -25.15
N ASN A 628 -3.86 -9.20 -25.10
CA ASN A 628 -4.00 -10.30 -24.12
C ASN A 628 -5.36 -11.01 -24.18
N PHE A 629 -5.85 -11.30 -25.39
CA PHE A 629 -7.14 -11.94 -25.62
C PHE A 629 -7.27 -13.35 -25.03
N ASN A 630 -6.16 -14.06 -24.81
CA ASN A 630 -6.14 -15.44 -24.28
C ASN A 630 -7.19 -16.35 -24.96
N LEU A 631 -7.18 -16.38 -26.30
CA LEU A 631 -8.25 -16.95 -27.13
C LEU A 631 -8.55 -18.44 -26.88
N ASP A 632 -7.57 -19.19 -26.37
CA ASP A 632 -7.69 -20.59 -25.96
C ASP A 632 -8.26 -20.78 -24.55
N ARG A 633 -8.46 -19.69 -23.80
CA ARG A 633 -8.81 -19.67 -22.38
C ARG A 633 -10.13 -18.99 -22.05
N ILE A 634 -10.56 -18.05 -22.89
CA ILE A 634 -11.88 -17.43 -22.77
C ILE A 634 -13.00 -18.46 -23.00
N PHE A 635 -14.20 -18.16 -22.48
CA PHE A 635 -15.36 -19.06 -22.53
C PHE A 635 -15.06 -20.45 -21.92
N LYS A 636 -14.33 -20.48 -20.81
CA LYS A 636 -14.08 -21.69 -20.01
C LYS A 636 -14.21 -21.38 -18.53
N THR A 637 -14.66 -22.37 -17.76
CA THR A 637 -14.71 -22.29 -16.30
C THR A 637 -13.33 -21.98 -15.73
N GLY A 638 -13.28 -21.15 -14.70
CA GLY A 638 -12.04 -20.79 -14.04
C GLY A 638 -12.25 -20.07 -12.71
N ILE A 639 -11.16 -19.72 -12.05
CA ILE A 639 -11.14 -18.90 -10.85
C ILE A 639 -10.72 -17.49 -11.25
N SER A 640 -11.41 -16.48 -10.73
CA SER A 640 -11.03 -15.08 -10.87
C SER A 640 -10.81 -14.40 -9.52
N TRP A 641 -9.97 -13.36 -9.52
CA TRP A 641 -9.72 -12.50 -8.36
C TRP A 641 -9.39 -11.08 -8.81
N THR A 642 -9.42 -10.13 -7.87
CA THR A 642 -9.01 -8.74 -8.11
C THR A 642 -7.48 -8.65 -8.01
N THR A 643 -6.80 -8.22 -9.08
CA THR A 643 -5.33 -8.16 -9.11
C THR A 643 -4.77 -7.10 -8.18
N ILE A 644 -5.42 -5.94 -8.03
CA ILE A 644 -4.95 -4.86 -7.15
C ILE A 644 -5.90 -4.72 -5.95
N THR A 645 -5.41 -5.02 -4.74
CA THR A 645 -6.18 -4.93 -3.51
C THR A 645 -5.28 -4.60 -2.31
N SER A 646 -5.76 -3.71 -1.43
CA SER A 646 -5.15 -3.47 -0.11
C SER A 646 -5.81 -4.27 1.01
N GLY A 647 -6.91 -4.99 0.73
CA GLY A 647 -7.58 -5.90 1.65
C GLY A 647 -7.20 -7.36 1.39
N GLU A 648 -7.73 -8.28 2.19
CA GLU A 648 -7.48 -9.71 2.03
C GLU A 648 -7.81 -10.23 0.61
N PRO A 649 -7.05 -11.20 0.10
CA PRO A 649 -7.34 -11.80 -1.19
C PRO A 649 -8.67 -12.55 -1.15
N SER A 650 -9.42 -12.50 -2.25
CA SER A 650 -10.66 -13.26 -2.42
C SER A 650 -10.79 -13.78 -3.85
N PHE A 651 -11.13 -15.06 -3.94
CA PHE A 651 -11.18 -15.82 -5.19
C PHE A 651 -12.61 -16.32 -5.42
N ARG A 652 -13.02 -16.34 -6.68
CA ARG A 652 -14.39 -16.69 -7.10
C ARG A 652 -14.35 -17.62 -8.29
N ILE A 653 -15.17 -18.65 -8.28
CA ILE A 653 -15.41 -19.45 -9.48
C ILE A 653 -16.18 -18.59 -10.50
N GLN A 654 -15.85 -18.79 -11.77
CA GLN A 654 -16.52 -18.24 -12.94
C GLN A 654 -16.95 -19.43 -13.78
N ASP A 655 -18.24 -19.49 -14.11
CA ASP A 655 -18.79 -20.58 -14.91
C ASP A 655 -18.30 -20.49 -16.37
N ASN A 656 -18.73 -21.43 -17.19
CA ASN A 656 -18.49 -21.38 -18.62
C ASN A 656 -19.01 -20.06 -19.25
N GLY A 657 -18.35 -19.58 -20.30
CA GLY A 657 -18.82 -18.42 -21.07
C GLY A 657 -18.27 -17.05 -20.67
N PHE A 658 -17.30 -16.99 -19.76
CA PHE A 658 -16.68 -15.74 -19.34
C PHE A 658 -15.45 -15.34 -20.18
N LEU A 659 -15.32 -14.04 -20.40
CA LEU A 659 -14.06 -13.36 -20.72
C LEU A 659 -13.56 -12.63 -19.46
N PHE A 660 -12.29 -12.24 -19.44
CA PHE A 660 -11.64 -11.72 -18.24
C PHE A 660 -10.97 -10.37 -18.51
N ALA A 661 -11.17 -9.40 -17.62
CA ALA A 661 -10.54 -8.09 -17.68
C ALA A 661 -9.11 -8.09 -17.14
N ASP A 662 -8.29 -7.12 -17.54
CA ASP A 662 -6.95 -6.88 -17.01
C ASP A 662 -6.91 -6.68 -15.48
N ALA A 663 -7.97 -6.08 -14.92
CA ALA A 663 -8.17 -5.95 -13.48
C ALA A 663 -8.55 -7.28 -12.78
N ALA A 664 -8.71 -8.37 -13.54
CA ALA A 664 -8.98 -9.71 -13.04
C ALA A 664 -7.84 -10.67 -13.39
N GLY A 665 -7.35 -11.36 -12.37
CA GLY A 665 -6.49 -12.52 -12.60
C GLY A 665 -7.35 -13.75 -12.87
N VAL A 666 -6.80 -14.72 -13.62
CA VAL A 666 -7.50 -15.93 -14.05
C VAL A 666 -6.67 -17.15 -13.76
N ALA A 667 -7.28 -18.18 -13.16
CA ALA A 667 -6.67 -19.50 -12.98
C ALA A 667 -7.60 -20.59 -13.52
N GLN A 668 -7.08 -21.52 -14.32
CA GLN A 668 -7.87 -22.56 -14.98
C GLN A 668 -7.14 -23.90 -14.97
N GLY A 669 -7.89 -24.98 -14.77
CA GLY A 669 -7.38 -26.35 -14.75
C GLY A 669 -8.46 -27.30 -14.22
N ASP A 670 -8.19 -28.60 -14.29
CA ASP A 670 -9.17 -29.64 -13.94
C ASP A 670 -9.51 -29.64 -12.44
N LYS A 671 -8.59 -29.15 -11.60
CA LYS A 671 -8.73 -29.05 -10.14
C LYS A 671 -9.16 -27.66 -9.64
N ALA A 672 -10.00 -26.97 -10.41
CA ALA A 672 -10.38 -25.59 -10.11
C ALA A 672 -11.16 -25.44 -8.80
N VAL A 673 -11.94 -26.44 -8.40
CA VAL A 673 -12.74 -26.39 -7.16
C VAL A 673 -11.82 -26.52 -5.94
N GLU A 674 -10.90 -27.47 -5.98
CA GLU A 674 -9.91 -27.73 -4.94
C GLU A 674 -8.95 -26.53 -4.80
N ALA A 675 -8.48 -26.00 -5.93
CA ALA A 675 -7.67 -24.78 -5.94
C ALA A 675 -8.42 -23.59 -5.32
N LEU A 676 -9.72 -23.44 -5.58
CA LEU A 676 -10.52 -22.39 -4.96
C LEU A 676 -10.56 -22.53 -3.42
N GLY A 677 -10.70 -23.76 -2.91
CA GLY A 677 -10.65 -24.08 -1.48
C GLY A 677 -9.34 -23.65 -0.83
N MET A 678 -8.21 -24.04 -1.43
CA MET A 678 -6.88 -23.63 -0.98
C MET A 678 -6.71 -22.11 -1.05
N LEU A 679 -7.03 -21.48 -2.17
CA LEU A 679 -6.79 -20.05 -2.42
C LEU A 679 -7.60 -19.14 -1.47
N ASN A 680 -8.81 -19.54 -1.08
CA ASN A 680 -9.64 -18.80 -0.13
C ASN A 680 -9.38 -19.16 1.35
N SER A 681 -8.42 -20.04 1.65
CA SER A 681 -8.08 -20.41 3.03
C SER A 681 -7.15 -19.38 3.70
N SER A 682 -7.09 -19.42 5.03
CA SER A 682 -6.13 -18.62 5.82
C SER A 682 -4.66 -18.96 5.52
N TYR A 683 -4.37 -20.20 5.12
CA TYR A 683 -3.06 -20.61 4.60
C TYR A 683 -2.60 -19.74 3.42
N SER A 684 -3.45 -19.56 2.40
CA SER A 684 -3.07 -18.78 1.22
C SER A 684 -2.83 -17.32 1.56
N SER A 685 -3.63 -16.73 2.45
CA SER A 685 -3.41 -15.37 2.94
C SER A 685 -2.07 -15.23 3.68
N PHE A 686 -1.73 -16.20 4.54
CA PHE A 686 -0.47 -16.23 5.27
C PHE A 686 0.74 -16.35 4.32
N VAL A 687 0.69 -17.28 3.37
CA VAL A 687 1.77 -17.49 2.40
C VAL A 687 1.94 -16.29 1.47
N LEU A 688 0.84 -15.77 0.92
CA LEU A 688 0.87 -14.58 0.06
C LEU A 688 1.39 -13.36 0.81
N GLY A 689 1.14 -13.24 2.12
CA GLY A 689 1.74 -12.19 2.97
C GLY A 689 3.27 -12.23 3.02
N GLY A 690 3.90 -13.40 2.80
CA GLY A 690 5.36 -13.53 2.73
C GLY A 690 5.95 -13.45 1.31
N ILE A 691 5.22 -13.89 0.28
CA ILE A 691 5.76 -14.00 -1.10
C ILE A 691 5.20 -12.96 -2.08
N ASN A 692 4.13 -12.25 -1.74
CA ASN A 692 3.58 -11.13 -2.52
C ASN A 692 3.79 -9.81 -1.75
N PRO A 693 4.93 -9.13 -1.95
CA PRO A 693 5.30 -7.95 -1.17
C PRO A 693 4.54 -6.66 -1.57
N THR A 694 3.58 -6.75 -2.49
CA THR A 694 2.86 -5.59 -3.02
C THR A 694 1.35 -5.81 -3.01
N ILE A 695 0.58 -4.72 -3.11
CA ILE A 695 -0.88 -4.78 -3.27
C ILE A 695 -1.32 -5.40 -4.61
N ASN A 696 -0.39 -5.64 -5.53
CA ASN A 696 -0.67 -6.24 -6.84
C ASN A 696 -0.44 -7.77 -6.80
N MET A 697 -1.52 -8.51 -6.59
CA MET A 697 -1.57 -9.97 -6.65
C MET A 697 -1.56 -10.46 -8.11
N HIS A 698 -0.39 -10.33 -8.74
CA HIS A 698 -0.13 -10.83 -10.08
C HIS A 698 -0.22 -12.37 -10.15
N PRO A 699 -0.78 -12.95 -11.22
CA PRO A 699 -0.83 -14.40 -11.47
C PRO A 699 0.45 -15.18 -11.12
N GLY A 700 1.61 -14.63 -11.45
CA GLY A 700 2.91 -15.26 -11.18
C GLY A 700 3.23 -15.51 -9.70
N TYR A 701 2.60 -14.82 -8.75
CA TYR A 701 2.76 -15.15 -7.32
C TYR A 701 1.96 -16.38 -6.91
N LEU A 702 0.77 -16.56 -7.51
CA LEU A 702 -0.08 -17.71 -7.26
C LEU A 702 0.50 -18.99 -7.90
N GLU A 703 1.13 -18.85 -9.06
CA GLU A 703 1.87 -19.94 -9.72
C GLU A 703 2.97 -20.55 -8.86
N LYS A 704 3.55 -19.74 -7.96
CA LYS A 704 4.64 -20.11 -7.05
C LYS A 704 4.17 -20.77 -5.76
N LEU A 705 2.87 -20.78 -5.46
CA LEU A 705 2.36 -21.49 -4.29
C LEU A 705 2.70 -22.99 -4.42
N PRO A 706 2.93 -23.69 -3.31
CA PRO A 706 3.08 -25.14 -3.32
C PRO A 706 1.90 -25.83 -4.03
N LYS A 707 2.14 -27.03 -4.59
CA LYS A 707 1.09 -27.85 -5.22
C LYS A 707 -0.11 -28.04 -4.29
N LEU A 708 -1.27 -28.33 -4.88
CA LEU A 708 -2.49 -28.70 -4.15
C LEU A 708 -2.25 -29.99 -3.36
N ILE A 709 -2.55 -29.93 -2.06
CA ILE A 709 -2.51 -31.06 -1.13
C ILE A 709 -3.83 -31.06 -0.36
N PHE A 710 -4.59 -32.14 -0.46
CA PHE A 710 -5.75 -32.38 0.38
C PHE A 710 -5.68 -33.81 0.94
N PRO A 711 -5.92 -34.01 2.25
CA PRO A 711 -5.91 -35.35 2.85
C PRO A 711 -7.06 -36.23 2.37
N ASP A 712 -8.20 -35.62 2.03
CA ASP A 712 -9.43 -36.26 1.54
C ASP A 712 -10.03 -35.38 0.43
N ASP A 713 -9.75 -35.76 -0.83
CA ASP A 713 -10.18 -35.02 -2.03
C ASP A 713 -11.71 -34.92 -2.12
N ASP A 714 -12.44 -35.98 -1.76
CA ASP A 714 -13.91 -36.03 -1.86
C ASP A 714 -14.58 -35.12 -0.83
N LEU A 715 -14.12 -35.17 0.42
CA LEU A 715 -14.62 -34.28 1.48
C LEU A 715 -14.37 -32.81 1.14
N CYS A 716 -13.15 -32.47 0.71
CA CYS A 716 -12.79 -31.09 0.36
C CYS A 716 -13.63 -30.58 -0.81
N MET A 717 -13.78 -31.38 -1.86
CA MET A 717 -14.61 -31.03 -3.01
C MET A 717 -16.08 -30.81 -2.60
N SER A 718 -16.62 -31.64 -1.70
CA SER A 718 -18.00 -31.50 -1.22
C SER A 718 -18.23 -30.20 -0.44
N ILE A 719 -17.27 -29.80 0.41
CA ILE A 719 -17.32 -28.57 1.20
C ILE A 719 -17.24 -27.36 0.28
N VAL A 720 -16.25 -27.30 -0.61
CA VAL A 720 -16.05 -26.14 -1.50
C VAL A 720 -17.22 -25.99 -2.49
N THR A 721 -17.74 -27.10 -3.02
CA THR A 721 -18.92 -27.07 -3.89
C THR A 721 -20.13 -26.50 -3.15
N SER A 722 -20.33 -26.87 -1.88
CA SER A 722 -21.41 -26.34 -1.04
C SER A 722 -21.23 -24.84 -0.74
N LEU A 723 -19.99 -24.42 -0.45
CA LEU A 723 -19.62 -23.00 -0.24
C LEU A 723 -19.94 -22.15 -1.49
N VAL A 724 -19.60 -22.65 -2.67
CA VAL A 724 -19.90 -22.01 -3.97
C VAL A 724 -21.40 -21.96 -4.23
N SER A 725 -22.13 -23.05 -3.97
CA SER A 725 -23.57 -23.12 -4.20
C SER A 725 -24.34 -22.12 -3.35
N VAL A 726 -24.00 -22.00 -2.06
CA VAL A 726 -24.64 -21.01 -1.16
C VAL A 726 -24.30 -19.59 -1.59
N ALA A 727 -23.04 -19.29 -1.87
CA ALA A 727 -22.63 -17.96 -2.35
C ALA A 727 -23.32 -17.57 -3.68
N ARG A 728 -23.51 -18.54 -4.59
CA ARG A 728 -24.26 -18.34 -5.83
C ARG A 728 -25.73 -18.04 -5.57
N SER A 729 -26.37 -18.80 -4.69
CA SER A 729 -27.77 -18.58 -4.31
C SER A 729 -27.97 -17.21 -3.66
N ASP A 730 -27.06 -16.82 -2.76
CA ASP A 730 -27.05 -15.50 -2.14
C ASP A 730 -26.88 -14.38 -3.18
N TRP A 731 -25.89 -14.50 -4.07
CA TRP A 731 -25.65 -13.52 -5.14
C TRP A 731 -26.88 -13.34 -6.05
N ASN A 732 -27.52 -14.45 -6.41
CA ASN A 732 -28.73 -14.47 -7.25
C ASN A 732 -30.00 -14.05 -6.49
N SER A 733 -29.94 -13.80 -5.18
CA SER A 733 -31.07 -13.26 -4.42
C SER A 733 -31.26 -11.74 -4.58
N TYR A 734 -30.35 -11.06 -5.30
CA TYR A 734 -30.39 -9.60 -5.51
C TYR A 734 -30.73 -9.24 -6.95
N GLU A 735 -31.60 -8.25 -7.13
CA GLU A 735 -32.07 -7.75 -8.45
C GLU A 735 -30.94 -7.32 -9.41
N THR A 736 -29.76 -7.01 -8.88
CA THR A 736 -28.58 -6.63 -9.65
C THR A 736 -27.75 -7.80 -10.17
N SER A 737 -28.16 -9.05 -9.90
CA SER A 737 -27.64 -10.25 -10.55
C SER A 737 -28.47 -10.59 -11.78
N TRP A 738 -27.83 -10.93 -12.90
CA TRP A 738 -28.54 -11.48 -14.06
C TRP A 738 -29.14 -12.88 -13.80
N GLY A 739 -28.74 -13.54 -12.71
CA GLY A 739 -29.35 -14.79 -12.24
C GLY A 739 -30.53 -14.58 -11.28
N PHE A 740 -30.96 -13.34 -11.04
CA PHE A 740 -32.11 -13.05 -10.19
C PHE A 740 -33.41 -13.52 -10.83
N THR A 741 -34.20 -14.26 -10.07
CA THR A 741 -35.46 -14.86 -10.56
C THR A 741 -36.69 -14.27 -9.90
N ARG A 742 -36.68 -14.15 -8.58
CA ARG A 742 -37.76 -13.56 -7.77
C ARG A 742 -37.25 -13.14 -6.40
N LEU A 743 -38.06 -12.36 -5.69
CA LEU A 743 -37.71 -11.92 -4.34
C LEU A 743 -37.96 -13.04 -3.32
N GLY A 744 -36.88 -13.62 -2.77
CA GLY A 744 -36.95 -14.81 -1.91
C GLY A 744 -37.78 -14.66 -0.63
N ILE A 745 -38.03 -13.44 -0.15
CA ILE A 745 -38.93 -13.24 0.99
C ILE A 745 -40.37 -13.64 0.69
N LEU A 746 -40.81 -13.51 -0.57
CA LEU A 746 -42.16 -13.91 -1.00
C LEU A 746 -42.31 -15.44 -1.04
N ASP A 747 -41.23 -16.20 -1.20
CA ASP A 747 -41.26 -17.67 -1.14
C ASP A 747 -41.47 -18.20 0.29
N THR A 748 -41.19 -17.38 1.30
CA THR A 748 -41.42 -17.71 2.73
C THR A 748 -42.92 -17.81 3.06
N ILE A 749 -43.80 -17.43 2.13
CA ILE A 749 -45.26 -17.50 2.29
C ILE A 749 -45.80 -18.87 1.85
N ASP A 750 -45.06 -19.60 1.01
CA ASP A 750 -45.45 -20.86 0.39
C ASP A 750 -44.94 -22.10 1.15
N ILE A 751 -44.75 -21.96 2.48
CA ILE A 751 -44.23 -23.02 3.36
C ILE A 751 -45.29 -24.13 3.51
N LYS A 752 -45.34 -25.02 2.53
CA LYS A 752 -45.84 -26.40 2.67
C LYS A 752 -44.85 -27.46 2.17
N SER A 753 -43.77 -27.09 1.48
CA SER A 753 -42.90 -28.06 0.78
C SER A 753 -41.42 -28.09 1.19
N SER A 754 -40.93 -27.17 2.04
CA SER A 754 -39.47 -26.95 2.18
C SER A 754 -38.88 -27.13 3.60
N LEU A 755 -39.60 -27.75 4.54
CA LEU A 755 -39.10 -27.96 5.91
C LEU A 755 -38.64 -29.41 6.11
N GLN A 756 -37.36 -29.66 5.92
CA GLN A 756 -36.67 -30.84 6.51
C GLN A 756 -35.42 -30.47 7.33
N VAL A 757 -35.07 -29.19 7.52
CA VAL A 757 -33.72 -28.83 8.02
C VAL A 757 -33.70 -27.88 9.23
N ILE A 758 -34.78 -27.74 10.00
CA ILE A 758 -34.70 -27.09 11.32
C ILE A 758 -35.23 -28.06 12.38
N PRO A 759 -34.44 -28.44 13.40
CA PRO A 759 -35.00 -29.06 14.60
C PRO A 759 -35.77 -27.99 15.36
N MET A 760 -37.07 -27.87 15.05
CA MET A 760 -38.02 -27.07 15.81
C MET A 760 -38.10 -27.62 17.25
N ARG A 761 -37.58 -26.87 18.21
CA ARG A 761 -38.19 -26.79 19.54
C ARG A 761 -38.84 -25.41 19.61
N GLU A 762 -40.17 -25.41 19.73
CA GLU A 762 -41.02 -24.26 20.08
C GLU A 762 -41.44 -23.26 18.98
N VAL A 763 -41.81 -23.73 17.78
CA VAL A 763 -42.74 -22.96 16.93
C VAL A 763 -43.94 -23.85 16.62
N THR A 764 -45.05 -23.61 17.29
CA THR A 764 -46.33 -24.30 17.04
C THR A 764 -46.92 -23.85 15.71
N GLU A 765 -47.60 -24.76 15.01
CA GLU A 765 -48.20 -24.62 13.66
C GLU A 765 -49.19 -23.43 13.47
N ASP A 766 -49.50 -22.67 14.52
CA ASP A 766 -50.52 -21.61 14.56
C ASP A 766 -49.97 -20.16 14.38
N VAL A 767 -48.66 -19.92 14.21
CA VAL A 767 -48.06 -18.57 14.42
C VAL A 767 -47.63 -17.81 13.16
N LEU A 768 -47.58 -18.41 11.97
CA LEU A 768 -47.26 -17.66 10.74
C LEU A 768 -48.56 -17.17 10.07
N ASP A 769 -48.99 -15.97 10.46
CA ASP A 769 -50.04 -15.25 9.75
C ASP A 769 -49.55 -14.95 8.32
N LYS A 770 -50.10 -15.69 7.35
CA LYS A 770 -49.61 -15.72 5.97
C LYS A 770 -49.92 -14.38 5.32
N GLY A 771 -48.92 -13.50 5.26
CA GLY A 771 -49.01 -12.23 4.55
C GLY A 771 -48.52 -11.01 5.34
N SER A 772 -48.32 -11.10 6.67
CA SER A 772 -47.81 -9.96 7.46
C SER A 772 -46.29 -9.80 7.34
N LEU A 773 -45.85 -8.70 6.73
CA LEU A 773 -44.43 -8.33 6.57
C LEU A 773 -43.73 -8.13 7.91
N ARG A 774 -44.45 -7.69 8.95
CA ARG A 774 -43.93 -7.51 10.31
C ARG A 774 -43.43 -8.83 10.90
N THR A 775 -44.02 -9.95 10.50
CA THR A 775 -43.64 -11.30 10.94
C THR A 775 -42.66 -11.97 9.97
N ILE A 776 -42.88 -11.80 8.66
CA ILE A 776 -42.09 -12.48 7.62
C ILE A 776 -40.66 -11.93 7.56
N ILE A 777 -40.44 -10.60 7.62
CA ILE A 777 -39.09 -10.01 7.49
C ILE A 777 -38.14 -10.49 8.58
N PRO A 778 -38.48 -10.43 9.89
CA PRO A 778 -37.61 -10.97 10.94
C PRO A 778 -37.30 -12.46 10.76
N THR A 779 -38.31 -13.26 10.36
CA THR A 779 -38.13 -14.70 10.11
C THR A 779 -37.16 -14.97 8.94
N TYR A 780 -37.25 -14.16 7.88
CA TYR A 780 -36.34 -14.22 6.75
C TYR A 780 -34.91 -13.82 7.14
N ILE A 781 -34.74 -12.78 7.97
CA ILE A 781 -33.44 -12.37 8.50
C ILE A 781 -32.82 -13.50 9.34
N GLU A 782 -33.59 -14.14 10.23
CA GLU A 782 -33.10 -15.28 11.02
C GLU A 782 -32.68 -16.46 10.15
N ARG A 783 -33.44 -16.77 9.09
CA ARG A 783 -33.03 -17.78 8.09
C ARG A 783 -31.70 -17.40 7.42
N CYS A 784 -31.51 -16.14 7.06
CA CYS A 784 -30.26 -15.66 6.46
C CYS A 784 -29.08 -15.79 7.43
N LYS A 785 -29.29 -15.49 8.72
CA LYS A 785 -28.27 -15.70 9.77
C LYS A 785 -27.91 -17.18 9.93
N HIS A 786 -28.89 -18.09 9.91
CA HIS A 786 -28.64 -19.53 9.95
C HIS A 786 -27.79 -20.02 8.77
N ILE A 787 -28.16 -19.63 7.54
CA ILE A 787 -27.38 -19.96 6.34
C ILE A 787 -25.96 -19.40 6.42
N THR A 788 -25.82 -18.19 6.96
CA THR A 788 -24.52 -17.56 7.18
C THR A 788 -23.67 -18.36 8.17
N GLU A 789 -24.25 -18.83 9.26
CA GLU A 789 -23.54 -19.63 10.26
C GLU A 789 -23.10 -20.99 9.66
N GLU A 790 -23.96 -21.66 8.88
CA GLU A 790 -23.56 -22.88 8.17
C GLU A 790 -22.43 -22.63 7.17
N GLN A 791 -22.48 -21.50 6.44
CA GLN A 791 -21.41 -21.08 5.54
C GLN A 791 -20.11 -20.85 6.34
N ARG A 792 -20.19 -20.16 7.48
CA ARG A 792 -19.06 -19.93 8.40
C ARG A 792 -18.40 -21.23 8.81
N GLN A 793 -19.19 -22.21 9.29
CA GLN A 793 -18.68 -23.51 9.72
C GLN A 793 -17.98 -24.27 8.59
N ARG A 794 -18.48 -24.18 7.36
CA ARG A 794 -17.80 -24.76 6.18
C ARG A 794 -16.51 -24.04 5.83
N GLU A 795 -16.45 -22.71 5.95
CA GLU A 795 -15.22 -21.94 5.74
C GLU A 795 -14.16 -22.26 6.80
N ILE A 796 -14.58 -22.37 8.07
CA ILE A 796 -13.72 -22.83 9.17
C ILE A 796 -13.18 -24.21 8.84
N LYS A 797 -14.06 -25.16 8.47
CA LYS A 797 -13.61 -26.52 8.14
C LYS A 797 -12.65 -26.57 6.95
N ASN A 798 -12.85 -25.73 5.94
CA ASN A 798 -11.91 -25.59 4.83
C ASN A 798 -10.55 -25.06 5.31
N ASN A 799 -10.53 -24.04 6.18
CA ASN A 799 -9.28 -23.53 6.75
C ASN A 799 -8.55 -24.61 7.54
N GLU A 800 -9.27 -25.35 8.38
CA GLU A 800 -8.70 -26.46 9.17
C GLU A 800 -8.02 -27.50 8.27
N LEU A 801 -8.74 -28.01 7.27
CA LEU A 801 -8.24 -29.05 6.38
C LEU A 801 -7.02 -28.59 5.58
N VAL A 802 -7.03 -27.34 5.10
CA VAL A 802 -5.89 -26.78 4.36
C VAL A 802 -4.71 -26.53 5.32
N ALA A 803 -4.94 -25.94 6.49
CA ALA A 803 -3.87 -25.65 7.44
C ALA A 803 -3.16 -26.93 7.92
N ASP A 804 -3.93 -28.00 8.17
CA ASP A 804 -3.39 -29.32 8.53
C ASP A 804 -2.57 -29.91 7.37
N ALA A 805 -3.02 -29.77 6.11
CA ALA A 805 -2.31 -30.30 4.93
C ALA A 805 -0.94 -29.65 4.68
N TYR A 806 -0.78 -28.39 5.07
CA TYR A 806 0.44 -27.62 4.87
C TYR A 806 1.29 -27.46 6.14
N GLY A 807 0.90 -28.06 7.27
CA GLY A 807 1.68 -28.01 8.52
C GLY A 807 1.65 -26.65 9.20
N VAL A 808 0.58 -25.87 9.02
CA VAL A 808 0.47 -24.49 9.54
C VAL A 808 -0.70 -24.30 10.50
N ARG A 809 -1.24 -25.39 11.07
CA ARG A 809 -2.44 -25.36 11.93
C ARG A 809 -2.33 -24.38 13.10
N ASN A 810 -1.14 -24.23 13.65
CA ASN A 810 -0.87 -23.34 14.79
C ASN A 810 -0.41 -21.94 14.35
N GLU A 811 -0.16 -21.71 13.06
CA GLU A 811 0.36 -20.45 12.53
C GLU A 811 -0.73 -19.55 11.95
N VAL A 812 -1.87 -20.13 11.54
CA VAL A 812 -2.95 -19.40 10.86
C VAL A 812 -4.28 -19.53 11.60
N PRO A 813 -5.10 -18.46 11.65
CA PRO A 813 -6.43 -18.57 12.20
C PRO A 813 -7.27 -19.51 11.33
N CYS A 814 -7.85 -20.54 11.95
CA CYS A 814 -8.85 -21.40 11.29
C CYS A 814 -10.26 -20.86 11.46
N ASP A 815 -10.53 -20.14 12.55
CA ASP A 815 -11.82 -19.47 12.77
C ASP A 815 -12.06 -18.38 11.71
N VAL A 816 -13.33 -18.09 11.44
CA VAL A 816 -13.75 -17.08 10.47
C VAL A 816 -14.70 -16.11 11.15
N PRO A 817 -14.32 -14.82 11.33
CA PRO A 817 -15.22 -13.83 11.88
C PRO A 817 -16.50 -13.73 11.03
N ILE A 818 -17.66 -13.61 11.68
CA ILE A 818 -18.95 -13.57 10.99
C ILE A 818 -19.04 -12.36 10.03
N GLU A 819 -18.35 -11.26 10.33
CA GLU A 819 -18.20 -10.06 9.49
C GLU A 819 -17.37 -10.31 8.22
N ARG A 820 -16.69 -11.45 8.10
CA ARG A 820 -15.87 -11.84 6.93
C ARG A 820 -16.54 -12.89 6.05
N VAL A 821 -17.64 -13.50 6.49
CA VAL A 821 -18.44 -14.43 5.68
C VAL A 821 -19.20 -13.63 4.62
N SER A 822 -18.66 -13.62 3.40
CA SER A 822 -19.06 -12.71 2.33
C SER A 822 -20.34 -13.13 1.59
N LEU A 823 -21.42 -13.31 2.33
CA LEU A 823 -22.78 -13.40 1.79
C LEU A 823 -23.42 -12.02 1.95
N LYS A 824 -24.05 -11.49 0.91
CA LYS A 824 -24.72 -10.19 1.00
C LYS A 824 -25.93 -10.24 1.95
N ARG A 825 -26.59 -11.41 2.09
CA ARG A 825 -27.68 -11.61 3.07
C ARG A 825 -27.19 -11.78 4.50
N ASN A 826 -25.89 -11.84 4.74
CA ASN A 826 -25.31 -11.78 6.09
C ASN A 826 -25.31 -10.34 6.61
N PRO A 827 -26.11 -9.99 7.64
CA PRO A 827 -26.14 -8.63 8.17
C PRO A 827 -24.81 -8.17 8.76
N ALA A 828 -24.00 -9.10 9.30
CA ALA A 828 -22.69 -8.79 9.86
C ALA A 828 -21.66 -8.40 8.77
N PHE A 829 -21.74 -9.03 7.60
CA PHE A 829 -20.89 -8.67 6.46
C PHE A 829 -21.35 -7.37 5.79
N ALA A 830 -22.66 -7.17 5.66
CA ALA A 830 -23.22 -5.95 5.07
C ALA A 830 -22.96 -4.70 5.92
N TYR A 831 -23.00 -4.82 7.26
CA TYR A 831 -22.80 -3.72 8.20
C TYR A 831 -21.82 -4.09 9.33
N PRO A 832 -20.51 -4.25 9.01
CA PRO A 832 -19.52 -4.81 9.94
C PRO A 832 -19.27 -3.94 11.18
N LYS A 833 -19.56 -2.64 11.10
CA LYS A 833 -19.33 -1.67 12.18
C LYS A 833 -20.52 -1.50 13.14
N ASN A 834 -21.63 -2.17 12.88
CA ASN A 834 -22.88 -2.00 13.63
C ASN A 834 -23.11 -3.13 14.63
N THR A 835 -23.91 -2.86 15.66
CA THR A 835 -24.33 -3.89 16.61
C THR A 835 -25.31 -4.88 15.97
N PRO A 836 -25.51 -6.09 16.53
CA PRO A 836 -26.50 -7.05 16.00
C PRO A 836 -27.91 -6.47 15.80
N ALA A 837 -28.41 -5.66 16.74
CA ALA A 837 -29.72 -5.03 16.62
C ALA A 837 -29.75 -3.98 15.49
N GLU A 838 -28.74 -3.12 15.40
CA GLU A 838 -28.63 -2.14 14.32
C GLU A 838 -28.51 -2.80 12.94
N ARG A 839 -27.78 -3.93 12.85
CA ARG A 839 -27.64 -4.72 11.62
C ARG A 839 -29.00 -5.21 11.12
N ASP A 840 -29.85 -5.72 12.03
CA ASP A 840 -31.19 -6.20 11.69
C ASP A 840 -32.13 -5.07 11.25
N GLU A 841 -32.04 -3.89 11.88
CA GLU A 841 -32.81 -2.70 11.48
C GLU A 841 -32.41 -2.21 10.08
N LEU A 842 -31.10 -2.15 9.80
CA LEU A 842 -30.58 -1.76 8.49
C LEU A 842 -30.96 -2.78 7.41
N MET A 843 -30.84 -4.07 7.72
CA MET A 843 -31.24 -5.16 6.82
C MET A 843 -32.74 -5.14 6.54
N THR A 844 -33.56 -4.89 7.57
CA THR A 844 -35.03 -4.72 7.44
C THR A 844 -35.35 -3.59 6.47
N ARG A 845 -34.67 -2.45 6.61
CA ARG A 845 -34.84 -1.31 5.70
C ARG A 845 -34.44 -1.64 4.27
N ASP A 846 -33.32 -2.34 4.07
CA ASP A 846 -32.87 -2.71 2.73
C ASP A 846 -33.81 -3.75 2.08
N ILE A 847 -34.34 -4.72 2.84
CA ILE A 847 -35.38 -5.66 2.37
C ILE A 847 -36.66 -4.91 1.97
N VAL A 848 -37.12 -3.93 2.76
CA VAL A 848 -38.30 -3.12 2.40
C VAL A 848 -38.07 -2.37 1.10
N LYS A 849 -36.88 -1.79 0.90
CA LYS A 849 -36.52 -1.13 -0.37
C LYS A 849 -36.46 -2.11 -1.54
N GLU A 850 -35.99 -3.34 -1.32
CA GLU A 850 -36.00 -4.39 -2.33
C GLU A 850 -37.42 -4.83 -2.70
N ILE A 851 -38.34 -4.94 -1.73
CA ILE A 851 -39.77 -5.19 -2.01
C ILE A 851 -40.33 -4.09 -2.90
N VAL A 852 -40.06 -2.82 -2.57
CA VAL A 852 -40.48 -1.68 -3.38
C VAL A 852 -39.88 -1.71 -4.79
N SER A 853 -38.58 -1.98 -4.92
CA SER A 853 -37.91 -2.08 -6.23
C SER A 853 -38.47 -3.21 -7.08
N TYR A 854 -38.65 -4.39 -6.49
CA TYR A 854 -39.21 -5.56 -7.17
C TYR A 854 -40.66 -5.30 -7.62
N ALA A 855 -41.46 -4.64 -6.78
CA ALA A 855 -42.82 -4.23 -7.13
C ALA A 855 -42.83 -3.27 -8.32
N VAL A 856 -41.93 -2.27 -8.34
CA VAL A 856 -41.76 -1.37 -9.49
C VAL A 856 -41.30 -2.13 -10.74
N GLY A 857 -40.46 -3.16 -10.59
CA GLY A 857 -40.12 -4.07 -11.67
C GLY A 857 -41.33 -4.84 -12.22
N CYS A 858 -42.20 -5.35 -11.36
CA CYS A 858 -43.44 -6.00 -11.77
C CYS A 858 -44.41 -4.99 -12.41
N MET A 859 -44.48 -3.77 -11.88
CA MET A 859 -45.26 -2.67 -12.43
C MET A 859 -44.90 -2.35 -13.87
N PHE A 860 -43.62 -2.42 -14.24
CA PHE A 860 -43.19 -2.22 -15.62
C PHE A 860 -43.14 -3.52 -16.45
N GLY A 861 -43.40 -4.68 -15.84
CA GLY A 861 -43.33 -5.99 -16.51
C GLY A 861 -41.92 -6.55 -16.64
N ARG A 862 -40.91 -5.95 -15.98
CA ARG A 862 -39.55 -6.50 -15.93
C ARG A 862 -39.53 -7.87 -15.25
N TYR A 863 -40.34 -8.03 -14.21
CA TYR A 863 -40.55 -9.29 -13.48
C TYR A 863 -42.05 -9.63 -13.44
N SER A 864 -42.37 -10.84 -12.98
CA SER A 864 -43.74 -11.28 -12.74
C SER A 864 -43.85 -12.07 -11.43
N LEU A 865 -45.03 -12.08 -10.84
CA LEU A 865 -45.37 -13.00 -9.74
C LEU A 865 -45.62 -14.43 -10.25
N ASP A 866 -46.01 -14.57 -11.52
CA ASP A 866 -46.49 -15.82 -12.12
C ASP A 866 -45.39 -16.62 -12.84
N LYS A 867 -44.30 -15.95 -13.21
CA LYS A 867 -43.16 -16.58 -13.92
C LYS A 867 -41.82 -16.07 -13.35
N PRO A 868 -40.92 -16.97 -12.92
CA PRO A 868 -39.61 -16.58 -12.40
C PRO A 868 -38.69 -16.08 -13.53
N GLY A 869 -37.82 -15.12 -13.20
CA GLY A 869 -36.82 -14.57 -14.12
C GLY A 869 -37.23 -13.22 -14.72
N LEU A 870 -36.32 -12.66 -15.52
CA LEU A 870 -36.59 -11.47 -16.32
C LEU A 870 -37.63 -11.80 -17.41
N ILE A 871 -38.63 -10.94 -17.54
CA ILE A 871 -39.70 -11.06 -18.54
C ILE A 871 -39.48 -10.04 -19.66
N LEU A 872 -39.47 -8.74 -19.32
CA LEU A 872 -39.15 -7.66 -20.26
C LEU A 872 -37.79 -7.01 -19.93
N ALA A 873 -36.80 -7.26 -20.76
CA ALA A 873 -35.43 -6.80 -20.60
C ALA A 873 -34.68 -6.69 -21.95
N SER A 874 -35.38 -6.48 -23.06
CA SER A 874 -34.81 -6.23 -24.38
C SER A 874 -35.40 -4.96 -24.99
N GLN A 875 -34.65 -4.34 -25.91
CA GLN A 875 -35.02 -3.06 -26.51
C GLN A 875 -36.39 -3.09 -27.20
N GLY A 876 -37.25 -2.15 -26.81
CA GLY A 876 -38.54 -1.89 -27.46
C GLY A 876 -39.63 -2.90 -27.14
N GLU A 877 -39.43 -3.79 -26.17
CA GLU A 877 -40.44 -4.75 -25.76
C GLU A 877 -41.70 -4.05 -25.22
N THR A 878 -42.85 -4.67 -25.47
CA THR A 878 -44.17 -4.10 -25.21
C THR A 878 -44.98 -5.00 -24.28
N LEU A 879 -46.19 -4.55 -23.93
CA LEU A 879 -47.11 -5.39 -23.16
C LEU A 879 -47.54 -6.65 -23.94
N ALA A 880 -47.56 -6.60 -25.27
CA ALA A 880 -47.86 -7.78 -26.08
C ALA A 880 -46.79 -8.87 -25.90
N ASP A 881 -45.52 -8.49 -25.79
CA ASP A 881 -44.41 -9.41 -25.52
C ASP A 881 -44.51 -10.01 -24.12
N TYR A 882 -45.03 -9.23 -23.15
CA TYR A 882 -45.32 -9.74 -21.80
C TYR A 882 -46.42 -10.80 -21.84
N HIS A 883 -47.55 -10.52 -22.48
CA HIS A 883 -48.68 -11.46 -22.61
C HIS A 883 -48.33 -12.70 -23.42
N ALA A 884 -47.43 -12.59 -24.40
CA ALA A 884 -46.91 -13.74 -25.11
C ALA A 884 -46.19 -14.74 -24.18
N GLN A 885 -45.57 -14.24 -23.11
CA GLN A 885 -44.92 -15.06 -22.09
C GLN A 885 -45.86 -15.44 -20.94
N ILE A 886 -46.82 -14.57 -20.59
CA ILE A 886 -47.73 -14.70 -19.45
C ILE A 886 -49.15 -14.26 -19.88
N PRO A 887 -49.95 -15.17 -20.46
CA PRO A 887 -51.24 -14.79 -21.04
C PRO A 887 -52.31 -14.33 -20.04
N ASN A 888 -52.23 -14.78 -18.78
CA ASN A 888 -53.19 -14.45 -17.71
C ASN A 888 -52.41 -14.03 -16.45
N PRO A 889 -51.86 -12.81 -16.39
CA PRO A 889 -51.06 -12.39 -15.24
C PRO A 889 -51.93 -12.10 -14.02
N SER A 890 -51.46 -12.49 -12.84
CA SER A 890 -52.11 -12.15 -11.57
C SER A 890 -51.97 -10.66 -11.24
N PHE A 891 -50.92 -10.02 -11.75
CA PHE A 891 -50.68 -8.58 -11.63
C PHE A 891 -50.27 -8.00 -12.99
N GLU A 892 -51.13 -7.15 -13.55
CA GLU A 892 -50.95 -6.56 -14.89
C GLU A 892 -49.89 -5.43 -14.86
N PRO A 893 -48.87 -5.47 -15.74
CA PRO A 893 -47.95 -4.36 -15.94
C PRO A 893 -48.65 -3.10 -16.45
N ASP A 894 -47.96 -1.97 -16.33
CA ASP A 894 -48.46 -0.70 -16.87
C ASP A 894 -48.59 -0.79 -18.38
N SER A 895 -49.68 -0.22 -18.90
CA SER A 895 -50.05 -0.40 -20.30
C SER A 895 -49.19 0.40 -21.27
N ASP A 896 -48.75 1.60 -20.89
CA ASP A 896 -48.12 2.56 -21.81
C ASP A 896 -46.68 2.98 -21.43
N ASN A 897 -46.13 2.29 -20.41
CA ASN A 897 -44.80 2.46 -19.85
C ASN A 897 -44.60 3.79 -19.10
N VAL A 898 -45.66 4.41 -18.57
CA VAL A 898 -45.61 5.67 -17.83
C VAL A 898 -46.31 5.53 -16.49
N ILE A 899 -45.56 5.65 -15.38
CA ILE A 899 -46.14 5.62 -14.02
C ILE A 899 -45.97 6.99 -13.36
N PRO A 900 -47.05 7.74 -13.07
CA PRO A 900 -46.99 9.02 -12.37
C PRO A 900 -46.49 8.91 -10.92
N VAL A 901 -45.68 9.87 -10.49
CA VAL A 901 -45.10 9.97 -9.13
C VAL A 901 -45.31 11.38 -8.56
N THR A 902 -46.55 11.72 -8.22
CA THR A 902 -46.94 13.07 -7.76
C THR A 902 -47.11 13.17 -6.24
N GLU A 903 -46.97 14.39 -5.69
CA GLU A 903 -47.09 14.68 -4.24
C GLU A 903 -48.47 14.37 -3.67
N ASP A 904 -49.52 14.54 -4.48
CA ASP A 904 -50.90 14.17 -4.17
C ASP A 904 -51.43 13.13 -5.19
N GLU A 905 -52.62 12.60 -4.94
CA GLU A 905 -53.29 11.61 -5.77
C GLU A 905 -54.03 12.30 -6.93
N TRP A 906 -53.44 12.25 -8.12
CA TRP A 906 -53.96 12.90 -9.34
C TRP A 906 -54.36 11.90 -10.43
N PHE A 907 -53.95 10.64 -10.30
CA PHE A 907 -54.10 9.58 -11.29
C PHE A 907 -54.51 8.28 -10.58
N GLU A 908 -55.40 7.49 -11.20
CA GLU A 908 -55.88 6.21 -10.66
C GLU A 908 -54.79 5.11 -10.73
N ASP A 909 -53.88 5.22 -11.69
CA ASP A 909 -52.77 4.31 -11.98
C ASP A 909 -51.42 4.80 -11.40
N ASP A 910 -51.45 5.69 -10.40
CA ASP A 910 -50.23 6.22 -9.82
C ASP A 910 -49.39 5.16 -9.08
N ILE A 911 -48.12 5.47 -8.84
CA ILE A 911 -47.17 4.52 -8.24
C ILE A 911 -47.62 3.96 -6.88
N VAL A 912 -48.36 4.73 -6.09
CA VAL A 912 -48.84 4.29 -4.77
C VAL A 912 -50.02 3.34 -4.94
N ALA A 913 -50.99 3.68 -5.78
CA ALA A 913 -52.13 2.81 -6.10
C ALA A 913 -51.66 1.45 -6.64
N ARG A 914 -50.72 1.48 -7.60
CA ARG A 914 -50.15 0.25 -8.17
C ARG A 914 -49.32 -0.55 -7.16
N PHE A 915 -48.61 0.10 -6.23
CA PHE A 915 -47.91 -0.60 -5.15
C PHE A 915 -48.89 -1.29 -4.18
N ARG A 916 -50.01 -0.64 -3.84
CA ARG A 916 -51.06 -1.25 -3.01
C ARG A 916 -51.68 -2.46 -3.71
N GLN A 917 -51.97 -2.34 -5.00
CA GLN A 917 -52.47 -3.47 -5.81
C GLN A 917 -51.45 -4.62 -5.85
N PHE A 918 -50.17 -4.31 -6.06
CA PHE A 918 -49.11 -5.33 -6.03
C PHE A 918 -49.08 -6.08 -4.69
N LEU A 919 -49.11 -5.35 -3.55
CA LEU A 919 -49.12 -5.97 -2.23
C LEU A 919 -50.36 -6.84 -1.99
N SER A 920 -51.54 -6.37 -2.44
CA SER A 920 -52.78 -7.15 -2.38
C SER A 920 -52.65 -8.49 -3.12
N VAL A 921 -52.09 -8.47 -4.34
CA VAL A 921 -51.90 -9.69 -5.14
C VAL A 921 -50.81 -10.59 -4.55
N ALA A 922 -49.68 -10.02 -4.14
CA ALA A 922 -48.51 -10.77 -3.69
C ALA A 922 -48.64 -11.35 -2.28
N LEU A 923 -49.34 -10.66 -1.37
CA LEU A 923 -49.40 -10.98 0.07
C LEU A 923 -50.84 -11.19 0.59
N GLY A 924 -51.86 -10.95 -0.24
CA GLY A 924 -53.27 -11.02 0.13
C GLY A 924 -53.82 -9.71 0.70
N GLU A 925 -55.14 -9.53 0.60
CA GLU A 925 -55.84 -8.32 1.07
C GLU A 925 -55.93 -8.21 2.60
N GLN A 926 -55.88 -9.34 3.31
CA GLN A 926 -56.11 -9.42 4.76
C GLN A 926 -55.16 -8.51 5.57
N HIS A 927 -53.90 -8.40 5.16
CA HIS A 927 -52.86 -7.63 5.87
C HIS A 927 -52.43 -6.36 5.13
N LEU A 928 -53.19 -5.90 4.12
CA LEU A 928 -52.74 -4.80 3.26
C LEU A 928 -52.43 -3.52 4.03
N GLU A 929 -53.36 -3.04 4.87
CA GLU A 929 -53.14 -1.81 5.65
C GLU A 929 -52.03 -1.97 6.70
N GLU A 930 -51.91 -3.16 7.31
CA GLU A 930 -50.85 -3.47 8.27
C GLU A 930 -49.47 -3.43 7.59
N ASN A 931 -49.35 -4.05 6.42
CA ASN A 931 -48.13 -4.11 5.63
C ASN A 931 -47.69 -2.73 5.17
N ILE A 932 -48.63 -1.90 4.73
CA ILE A 932 -48.35 -0.51 4.34
C ILE A 932 -47.87 0.28 5.56
N ALA A 933 -48.58 0.21 6.69
CA ALA A 933 -48.17 0.89 7.91
C ALA A 933 -46.77 0.44 8.39
N TYR A 934 -46.45 -0.85 8.25
CA TYR A 934 -45.14 -1.38 8.58
C TYR A 934 -44.04 -0.87 7.63
N ILE A 935 -44.28 -0.85 6.32
CA ILE A 935 -43.35 -0.28 5.34
C ILE A 935 -43.09 1.20 5.64
N GLU A 936 -44.14 1.99 5.90
CA GLU A 936 -44.01 3.41 6.24
C GLU A 936 -43.25 3.63 7.56
N GLN A 937 -43.48 2.76 8.54
CA GLN A 937 -42.73 2.76 9.81
C GLN A 937 -41.23 2.55 9.56
N VAL A 938 -40.86 1.52 8.77
CA VAL A 938 -39.45 1.19 8.47
C VAL A 938 -38.77 2.28 7.65
N LEU A 939 -39.50 2.88 6.69
CA LEU A 939 -38.99 3.99 5.87
C LEU A 939 -38.94 5.33 6.64
N GLY A 940 -39.63 5.42 7.79
CA GLY A 940 -39.76 6.62 8.61
C GLY A 940 -40.59 7.73 7.95
N LYS A 941 -41.40 7.41 6.95
CA LYS A 941 -42.21 8.36 6.17
C LYS A 941 -43.31 7.62 5.41
N SER A 942 -44.33 8.37 4.97
CA SER A 942 -45.38 7.78 4.13
C SER A 942 -44.84 7.28 2.81
N LEU A 943 -45.48 6.25 2.27
CA LEU A 943 -45.08 5.59 1.03
C LEU A 943 -45.03 6.59 -0.14
N ARG A 944 -46.03 7.48 -0.22
CA ARG A 944 -46.06 8.57 -1.21
C ARG A 944 -44.84 9.49 -1.08
N LYS A 945 -44.48 9.91 0.14
CA LYS A 945 -43.30 10.76 0.38
C LYS A 945 -42.00 10.05 -0.02
N TYR A 946 -41.90 8.74 0.24
CA TYR A 946 -40.74 7.94 -0.17
C TYR A 946 -40.59 7.87 -1.69
N PHE A 947 -41.66 7.51 -2.42
CA PHE A 947 -41.61 7.45 -3.88
C PHE A 947 -41.25 8.80 -4.52
N VAL A 948 -41.83 9.90 -4.01
CA VAL A 948 -41.59 11.24 -4.56
C VAL A 948 -40.16 11.75 -4.31
N ASN A 949 -39.57 11.44 -3.16
CA ASN A 949 -38.34 12.10 -2.71
C ASN A 949 -37.10 11.21 -2.72
N ASP A 950 -37.25 9.91 -2.47
CA ASP A 950 -36.12 9.04 -2.09
C ASP A 950 -35.96 7.82 -2.99
N PHE A 951 -37.06 7.19 -3.46
CA PHE A 951 -37.02 5.96 -4.27
C PHE A 951 -36.04 6.06 -5.45
N TYR A 952 -36.09 7.17 -6.19
CA TYR A 952 -35.21 7.34 -7.34
C TYR A 952 -33.73 7.43 -6.97
N ASP A 953 -33.41 8.04 -5.83
CA ASP A 953 -32.02 8.13 -5.38
C ASP A 953 -31.51 6.75 -4.94
N ASP A 954 -32.36 5.95 -4.28
CA ASP A 954 -32.06 4.55 -3.95
C ASP A 954 -31.88 3.71 -5.23
N HIS A 955 -32.74 3.88 -6.23
CA HIS A 955 -32.67 3.22 -7.53
C HIS A 955 -31.39 3.58 -8.31
N VAL A 956 -31.05 4.87 -8.39
CA VAL A 956 -29.82 5.35 -9.02
C VAL A 956 -28.57 4.76 -8.34
N LYS A 957 -28.60 4.64 -7.01
CA LYS A 957 -27.52 4.01 -6.23
C LYS A 957 -27.42 2.50 -6.51
N MET A 958 -28.55 1.78 -6.47
CA MET A 958 -28.62 0.34 -6.73
C MET A 958 -28.00 -0.03 -8.09
N TYR A 959 -28.32 0.76 -9.11
CA TYR A 959 -27.83 0.57 -10.48
C TYR A 959 -26.54 1.35 -10.80
N LYS A 960 -25.71 1.69 -9.80
CA LYS A 960 -24.37 2.30 -9.96
C LYS A 960 -24.34 3.53 -10.88
N ASN A 961 -25.29 4.44 -10.74
CA ASN A 961 -25.50 5.62 -11.59
C ASN A 961 -25.80 5.27 -13.07
N ARG A 962 -26.45 4.13 -13.31
CA ARG A 962 -26.95 3.67 -14.60
C ARG A 962 -28.40 3.16 -14.44
N PRO A 963 -29.34 4.02 -13.98
CA PRO A 963 -30.69 3.58 -13.65
C PRO A 963 -31.44 3.07 -14.88
N ILE A 964 -32.27 2.04 -14.67
CA ILE A 964 -33.13 1.45 -15.70
C ILE A 964 -34.57 2.04 -15.73
N TYR A 965 -35.08 2.51 -14.60
CA TYR A 965 -36.25 3.38 -14.53
C TYR A 965 -35.78 4.83 -14.61
N TRP A 966 -36.29 5.59 -15.57
CA TRP A 966 -35.93 6.99 -15.81
C TRP A 966 -37.03 7.91 -15.33
N MET A 967 -36.64 8.93 -14.57
CA MET A 967 -37.57 9.91 -14.02
C MET A 967 -37.67 11.14 -14.91
N TYR A 968 -38.75 11.22 -15.68
CA TYR A 968 -39.17 12.49 -16.26
C TYR A 968 -39.63 13.41 -15.15
N SER A 969 -39.21 14.68 -15.19
CA SER A 969 -39.48 15.62 -14.11
C SER A 969 -39.54 17.04 -14.65
N SER A 970 -40.55 17.80 -14.21
CA SER A 970 -40.72 19.22 -14.61
C SER A 970 -39.55 20.13 -14.20
N ARG A 971 -38.74 19.66 -13.25
CA ARG A 971 -37.45 20.26 -12.88
C ARG A 971 -36.35 19.22 -12.94
N THR A 972 -35.13 19.67 -13.21
CA THR A 972 -33.94 18.81 -13.22
C THR A 972 -33.48 18.37 -11.82
N ASP A 973 -33.98 19.00 -10.77
CA ASP A 973 -33.76 18.64 -9.37
C ASP A 973 -34.92 17.80 -8.81
N LYS A 974 -34.79 17.34 -7.56
CA LYS A 974 -35.83 16.52 -6.91
C LYS A 974 -37.13 17.27 -6.57
N LYS A 975 -37.20 18.59 -6.83
CA LYS A 975 -38.34 19.45 -6.46
C LYS A 975 -39.35 19.61 -7.59
N GLY A 976 -39.20 18.89 -8.70
CA GLY A 976 -40.20 18.88 -9.78
C GLY A 976 -41.58 18.52 -9.26
N ALA A 977 -42.59 19.31 -9.64
CA ALA A 977 -43.97 19.07 -9.24
C ALA A 977 -44.62 17.91 -10.03
N PHE A 978 -44.34 17.81 -11.33
CA PHE A 978 -44.71 16.66 -12.15
C PHE A 978 -43.52 15.71 -12.26
N LYS A 979 -43.75 14.43 -11.94
CA LYS A 979 -42.78 13.35 -12.14
C LYS A 979 -43.48 12.13 -12.70
N ALA A 980 -42.80 11.42 -13.59
CA ALA A 980 -43.24 10.12 -14.09
C ALA A 980 -42.03 9.20 -14.31
N LEU A 981 -42.17 7.93 -13.96
CA LEU A 981 -41.19 6.90 -14.24
C LEU A 981 -41.49 6.22 -15.57
N VAL A 982 -40.43 5.91 -16.31
CA VAL A 982 -40.45 5.15 -17.55
C VAL A 982 -39.40 4.04 -17.46
N TYR A 983 -39.73 2.83 -17.91
CA TYR A 983 -38.74 1.75 -17.98
C TYR A 983 -37.99 1.75 -19.31
N LEU A 984 -36.65 1.81 -19.23
CA LEU A 984 -35.72 1.89 -20.35
C LEU A 984 -35.95 0.82 -21.43
N HIS A 985 -36.10 -0.45 -21.05
CA HIS A 985 -36.19 -1.54 -22.04
C HIS A 985 -37.51 -1.51 -22.81
N ARG A 986 -38.57 -0.93 -22.23
CA ARG A 986 -39.86 -0.69 -22.89
C ARG A 986 -39.94 0.67 -23.59
N TYR A 987 -38.85 1.43 -23.63
CA TYR A 987 -38.85 2.72 -24.31
C TYR A 987 -39.08 2.53 -25.81
N THR A 988 -40.01 3.30 -26.35
CA THR A 988 -40.20 3.47 -27.79
C THR A 988 -40.15 4.95 -28.13
N PRO A 989 -39.95 5.34 -29.40
CA PRO A 989 -40.00 6.74 -29.81
C PRO A 989 -41.30 7.46 -29.39
N ALA A 990 -42.40 6.72 -29.19
CA ALA A 990 -43.69 7.26 -28.73
C ALA A 990 -43.74 7.53 -27.22
N THR A 991 -42.85 6.96 -26.40
CA THR A 991 -42.92 7.05 -24.93
C THR A 991 -42.90 8.50 -24.41
N THR A 992 -42.14 9.39 -25.05
CA THR A 992 -42.13 10.81 -24.66
C THR A 992 -43.48 11.51 -24.94
N ASN A 993 -44.21 11.09 -25.98
CA ASN A 993 -45.57 11.57 -26.25
C ASN A 993 -46.56 11.07 -25.19
N ASN A 994 -46.39 9.84 -24.70
CA ASN A 994 -47.23 9.32 -23.61
C ASN A 994 -47.03 10.18 -22.34
N VAL A 995 -45.77 10.42 -21.95
CA VAL A 995 -45.46 11.29 -20.78
C VAL A 995 -46.03 12.70 -20.95
N LEU A 996 -45.97 13.26 -22.16
CA LEU A 996 -46.56 14.57 -22.46
C LEU A 996 -48.08 14.60 -22.25
N SER A 997 -48.79 13.51 -22.58
CA SER A 997 -50.23 13.39 -22.32
C SER A 997 -50.55 13.44 -20.82
N TYR A 998 -49.78 12.72 -19.99
CA TYR A 998 -49.91 12.80 -18.53
C TYR A 998 -49.61 14.19 -17.99
N LEU A 999 -48.59 14.89 -18.50
CA LEU A 999 -48.27 16.27 -18.10
C LEU A 999 -49.44 17.22 -18.38
N ARG A 1000 -50.06 17.10 -19.55
CA ARG A 1000 -51.21 17.94 -19.96
C ARG A 1000 -52.43 17.67 -19.11
N ASP A 1001 -52.75 16.40 -18.85
CA ASP A 1001 -53.86 16.01 -17.97
C ASP A 1001 -53.61 16.52 -16.53
N PHE A 1002 -52.41 16.33 -16.00
CA PHE A 1002 -52.01 16.87 -14.70
C PHE A 1002 -52.19 18.39 -14.62
N THR A 1003 -51.70 19.11 -15.63
CA THR A 1003 -51.78 20.58 -15.67
C THR A 1003 -53.23 21.05 -15.77
N ALA A 1004 -54.08 20.37 -16.55
CA ALA A 1004 -55.51 20.66 -16.65
C ALA A 1004 -56.24 20.43 -15.30
N LYS A 1005 -55.95 19.32 -14.61
CA LYS A 1005 -56.48 19.02 -13.27
C LYS A 1005 -56.04 20.06 -12.24
N LEU A 1006 -54.77 20.50 -12.28
CA LEU A 1006 -54.25 21.57 -11.43
C LEU A 1006 -54.94 22.92 -11.69
N HIS A 1007 -55.17 23.28 -12.95
CA HIS A 1007 -55.93 24.49 -13.32
C HIS A 1007 -57.33 24.47 -12.71
N ALA A 1008 -58.07 23.36 -12.90
CA ALA A 1008 -59.41 23.22 -12.36
C ALA A 1008 -59.45 23.30 -10.82
N GLN A 1009 -58.45 22.74 -10.14
CA GLN A 1009 -58.35 22.85 -8.67
C GLN A 1009 -57.96 24.26 -8.22
N SER A 1010 -57.03 24.92 -8.90
CA SER A 1010 -56.60 26.29 -8.59
C SER A 1010 -57.75 27.29 -8.75
N GLU A 1011 -58.53 27.20 -9.83
CA GLU A 1011 -59.70 28.05 -10.05
C GLU A 1011 -60.77 27.85 -8.98
N ARG A 1012 -61.03 26.59 -8.58
CA ARG A 1012 -61.97 26.26 -7.50
C ARG A 1012 -61.52 26.84 -6.15
N LEU A 1013 -60.24 26.71 -5.83
CA LEU A 1013 -59.67 27.22 -4.58
C LEU A 1013 -59.62 28.76 -4.53
N ALA A 1014 -59.42 29.42 -5.67
CA ALA A 1014 -59.45 30.88 -5.78
C ALA A 1014 -60.84 31.49 -5.50
N GLN A 1015 -61.91 30.70 -5.65
CA GLN A 1015 -63.29 31.10 -5.35
C GLN A 1015 -63.71 30.79 -3.89
N SER A 1016 -62.79 30.30 -3.05
CA SER A 1016 -63.09 29.99 -1.64
C SER A 1016 -63.09 31.23 -0.74
N ASP A 1017 -64.02 31.28 0.20
CA ASP A 1017 -64.06 32.31 1.25
C ASP A 1017 -62.96 32.14 2.31
N LYS A 1018 -62.22 31.01 2.31
CA LYS A 1018 -61.12 30.76 3.25
C LYS A 1018 -59.79 31.23 2.68
N ALA A 1019 -59.17 32.19 3.35
CA ALA A 1019 -57.86 32.73 2.97
C ALA A 1019 -56.74 31.66 2.83
N SER A 1020 -56.80 30.55 3.58
CA SER A 1020 -55.85 29.43 3.45
C SER A 1020 -56.01 28.65 2.14
N GLU A 1021 -57.24 28.48 1.67
CA GLU A 1021 -57.56 27.78 0.42
C GLU A 1021 -57.21 28.65 -0.79
N VAL A 1022 -57.49 29.96 -0.73
CA VAL A 1022 -57.04 30.93 -1.76
C VAL A 1022 -55.51 30.92 -1.91
N ARG A 1023 -54.77 30.97 -0.79
CA ARG A 1023 -53.29 30.86 -0.80
C ARG A 1023 -52.80 29.52 -1.37
N GLN A 1024 -53.54 28.44 -1.16
CA GLN A 1024 -53.22 27.14 -1.78
C GLN A 1024 -53.43 27.19 -3.29
N GLY A 1025 -54.52 27.81 -3.76
CA GLY A 1025 -54.76 28.07 -5.17
C GLY A 1025 -53.66 28.90 -5.83
N GLU A 1026 -53.14 29.93 -5.16
CA GLU A 1026 -51.99 30.73 -5.61
C GLU A 1026 -50.69 29.91 -5.72
N LYS A 1027 -50.46 28.97 -4.79
CA LYS A 1027 -49.31 28.04 -4.89
C LYS A 1027 -49.42 27.12 -6.11
N LEU A 1028 -50.63 26.63 -6.42
CA LEU A 1028 -50.85 25.78 -7.60
C LEU A 1028 -50.55 26.54 -8.90
N GLN A 1029 -50.77 27.86 -8.98
CA GLN A 1029 -50.38 28.67 -10.15
C GLN A 1029 -48.88 28.64 -10.42
N THR A 1030 -48.05 28.55 -9.37
CA THR A 1030 -46.60 28.42 -9.54
C THR A 1030 -46.24 27.06 -10.15
N VAL A 1031 -46.91 25.99 -9.72
CA VAL A 1031 -46.73 24.63 -10.25
C VAL A 1031 -47.22 24.52 -11.69
N ILE A 1032 -48.37 25.12 -12.00
CA ILE A 1032 -48.93 25.19 -13.35
C ILE A 1032 -47.94 25.86 -14.30
N LYS A 1033 -47.37 27.00 -13.88
CA LYS A 1033 -46.35 27.71 -14.68
C LYS A 1033 -45.12 26.83 -14.92
N GLU A 1034 -44.64 26.14 -13.89
CA GLU A 1034 -43.52 25.19 -14.01
C GLU A 1034 -43.84 24.09 -15.03
N CYS A 1035 -45.03 23.50 -14.98
CA CYS A 1035 -45.45 22.45 -15.92
C CYS A 1035 -45.58 22.97 -17.35
N ALA A 1036 -46.14 24.18 -17.53
CA ALA A 1036 -46.27 24.82 -18.84
C ALA A 1036 -44.91 25.19 -19.45
N ASP A 1037 -43.97 25.70 -18.64
CA ASP A 1037 -42.60 25.97 -19.09
C ASP A 1037 -41.87 24.66 -19.46
N TYR A 1038 -42.05 23.60 -18.67
CA TYR A 1038 -41.49 22.28 -18.97
C TYR A 1038 -42.06 21.67 -20.26
N GLU A 1039 -43.36 21.77 -20.47
CA GLU A 1039 -44.01 21.35 -21.72
C GLU A 1039 -43.42 22.11 -22.91
N ARG A 1040 -43.47 23.45 -22.88
CA ARG A 1040 -43.10 24.32 -23.99
C ARG A 1040 -41.63 24.19 -24.37
N ASP A 1041 -40.74 24.24 -23.37
CA ASP A 1041 -39.31 24.43 -23.62
C ASP A 1041 -38.56 23.10 -23.79
N ILE A 1042 -39.08 22.00 -23.21
CA ILE A 1042 -38.35 20.73 -23.09
C ILE A 1042 -39.15 19.56 -23.67
N LEU A 1043 -40.31 19.24 -23.09
CA LEU A 1043 -40.98 17.96 -23.36
C LEU A 1043 -41.66 17.92 -24.73
N TYR A 1044 -42.38 18.96 -25.13
CA TYR A 1044 -43.05 19.03 -26.45
C TYR A 1044 -42.06 19.01 -27.63
N PRO A 1045 -40.95 19.80 -27.60
CA PRO A 1045 -39.91 19.68 -28.62
C PRO A 1045 -39.31 18.28 -28.70
N LEU A 1046 -39.06 17.62 -27.56
CA LEU A 1046 -38.48 16.27 -27.52
C LEU A 1046 -39.47 15.22 -28.04
N ALA A 1047 -40.75 15.32 -27.65
CA ALA A 1047 -41.81 14.42 -28.08
C ALA A 1047 -42.04 14.49 -29.59
N THR A 1048 -41.93 15.69 -30.18
CA THR A 1048 -42.05 15.90 -31.63
C THR A 1048 -40.89 15.25 -32.40
N ARG A 1049 -39.70 15.17 -31.80
CA ARG A 1049 -38.53 14.52 -32.42
C ARG A 1049 -38.65 13.00 -32.46
N ASN A 1050 -39.52 12.38 -31.65
CA ASN A 1050 -39.62 10.92 -31.51
C ASN A 1050 -38.22 10.30 -31.32
N LEU A 1051 -37.46 10.80 -30.35
CA LEU A 1051 -36.04 10.50 -30.21
C LEU A 1051 -35.81 8.98 -30.08
N PRO A 1052 -35.10 8.33 -31.03
CA PRO A 1052 -34.77 6.92 -30.89
C PRO A 1052 -33.63 6.74 -29.88
N ILE A 1053 -33.60 5.61 -29.17
CA ILE A 1053 -32.48 5.19 -28.32
C ILE A 1053 -32.01 3.80 -28.74
N ASP A 1054 -30.78 3.46 -28.37
CA ASP A 1054 -30.19 2.14 -28.60
C ASP A 1054 -29.53 1.63 -27.32
N LEU A 1055 -29.94 0.47 -26.81
CA LEU A 1055 -29.42 -0.04 -25.53
C LEU A 1055 -27.91 -0.35 -25.58
N ASP A 1056 -27.33 -0.65 -26.75
CA ASP A 1056 -25.89 -0.90 -26.88
C ASP A 1056 -25.04 0.36 -26.61
N ASP A 1057 -25.61 1.55 -26.83
CA ASP A 1057 -24.99 2.82 -26.44
C ASP A 1057 -24.86 2.96 -24.91
N GLY A 1058 -25.60 2.13 -24.16
CA GLY A 1058 -25.62 2.07 -22.70
C GLY A 1058 -26.42 3.20 -22.06
N VAL A 1059 -26.64 3.10 -20.75
CA VAL A 1059 -27.48 4.09 -20.04
C VAL A 1059 -26.80 5.46 -20.03
N LEU A 1060 -25.47 5.52 -19.96
CA LEU A 1060 -24.75 6.80 -19.91
C LEU A 1060 -25.07 7.70 -21.12
N VAL A 1061 -24.98 7.14 -22.34
CA VAL A 1061 -25.20 7.89 -23.57
C VAL A 1061 -26.68 8.24 -23.71
N ASN A 1062 -27.56 7.25 -23.59
CA ASN A 1062 -28.99 7.46 -23.80
C ASN A 1062 -29.60 8.42 -22.77
N TYR A 1063 -29.20 8.33 -21.50
CA TYR A 1063 -29.70 9.25 -20.46
C TYR A 1063 -29.30 10.71 -20.74
N LEU A 1064 -28.06 10.94 -21.22
CA LEU A 1064 -27.59 12.29 -21.55
C LEU A 1064 -28.34 12.90 -22.74
N ARG A 1065 -28.79 12.07 -23.69
CA ARG A 1065 -29.57 12.48 -24.87
C ARG A 1065 -30.96 12.98 -24.51
N MET A 1066 -31.56 12.43 -23.46
CA MET A 1066 -32.82 12.93 -22.91
C MET A 1066 -32.69 14.33 -22.26
N GLY A 1067 -31.46 14.73 -21.90
CA GLY A 1067 -31.14 16.07 -21.44
C GLY A 1067 -31.96 16.50 -20.23
N LYS A 1068 -32.56 17.69 -20.30
CA LYS A 1068 -33.35 18.28 -19.21
C LYS A 1068 -34.74 17.66 -19.05
N ALA A 1069 -35.14 16.72 -19.90
CA ALA A 1069 -36.41 16.00 -19.74
C ALA A 1069 -36.37 15.04 -18.54
N LEU A 1070 -35.18 14.55 -18.18
CA LEU A 1070 -34.99 13.70 -17.01
C LEU A 1070 -34.41 14.50 -15.84
N ARG A 1071 -34.67 13.99 -14.62
CA ARG A 1071 -33.96 14.45 -13.41
C ARG A 1071 -32.44 14.30 -13.63
N ILE A 1072 -31.65 15.32 -13.34
CA ILE A 1072 -30.19 15.26 -13.55
C ILE A 1072 -29.54 14.31 -12.54
N ILE A 1073 -28.67 13.43 -13.04
CA ILE A 1073 -27.78 12.60 -12.22
C ILE A 1073 -26.36 13.20 -12.33
N PRO A 1074 -25.83 13.85 -11.27
CA PRO A 1074 -24.56 14.57 -11.36
C PRO A 1074 -23.38 13.74 -11.88
N ALA A 1075 -23.32 12.44 -11.53
CA ALA A 1075 -22.27 11.53 -11.97
C ALA A 1075 -22.32 11.25 -13.49
N ILE A 1076 -23.52 11.20 -14.09
CA ILE A 1076 -23.73 11.08 -15.54
C ILE A 1076 -23.41 12.41 -16.21
N GLU A 1077 -23.95 13.52 -15.70
CA GLU A 1077 -23.82 14.85 -16.30
C GLU A 1077 -22.36 15.32 -16.39
N LYS A 1078 -21.54 14.99 -15.38
CA LYS A 1078 -20.09 15.27 -15.38
C LYS A 1078 -19.35 14.64 -16.57
N LYS A 1079 -19.91 13.61 -17.20
CA LYS A 1079 -19.32 12.93 -18.36
C LYS A 1079 -19.79 13.50 -19.71
N ARG A 1080 -20.71 14.47 -19.74
CA ARG A 1080 -21.29 15.01 -20.97
C ARG A 1080 -20.24 15.38 -22.02
N THR A 1081 -19.25 16.21 -21.66
CA THR A 1081 -18.20 16.66 -22.59
C THR A 1081 -17.36 15.51 -23.12
N THR A 1082 -17.08 14.49 -22.29
CA THR A 1082 -16.37 13.29 -22.72
C THR A 1082 -17.21 12.48 -23.72
N VAL A 1083 -18.50 12.29 -23.43
CA VAL A 1083 -19.43 11.55 -24.30
C VAL A 1083 -19.62 12.25 -25.65
N GLN A 1084 -19.65 13.59 -25.67
CA GLN A 1084 -19.72 14.37 -26.91
C GLN A 1084 -18.55 14.13 -27.87
N SER A 1085 -17.39 13.71 -27.33
CA SER A 1085 -16.21 13.41 -28.15
C SER A 1085 -16.18 12.00 -28.71
N TRP A 1086 -17.09 11.12 -28.29
CA TRP A 1086 -17.14 9.73 -28.75
C TRP A 1086 -17.73 9.64 -30.14
N THR A 1087 -17.22 8.71 -30.96
CA THR A 1087 -17.64 8.48 -32.35
C THR A 1087 -18.21 7.09 -32.60
N TRP A 1088 -18.26 6.27 -31.56
CA TRP A 1088 -18.76 4.90 -31.61
C TRP A 1088 -20.24 4.72 -31.25
N PRO A 1089 -20.92 5.63 -30.52
CA PRO A 1089 -22.35 5.46 -30.28
C PRO A 1089 -23.14 5.42 -31.60
N ILE A 1090 -24.17 4.60 -31.64
CA ILE A 1090 -25.11 4.53 -32.78
C ILE A 1090 -25.86 5.85 -32.89
N HIS A 1091 -26.25 6.43 -31.75
CA HIS A 1091 -26.88 7.74 -31.69
C HIS A 1091 -26.04 8.74 -30.87
N MET A 1092 -25.52 9.74 -31.57
CA MET A 1092 -24.59 10.71 -30.99
C MET A 1092 -25.31 11.75 -30.11
N LEU A 1093 -24.63 12.34 -29.12
CA LEU A 1093 -25.25 13.30 -28.19
C LEU A 1093 -25.65 14.64 -28.84
N GLY A 1094 -25.13 14.95 -30.03
CA GLY A 1094 -25.39 16.19 -30.77
C GLY A 1094 -26.48 16.07 -31.86
N GLU A 1095 -26.99 14.86 -32.09
CA GLU A 1095 -28.10 14.54 -33.00
C GLU A 1095 -29.41 14.41 -32.20
#